data_AF-A0A1S8TX57-F1
#
_entry.id   AF-A0A1S8TX57-F1
#
_cell.length_a   1.000
_cell.length_b   1.000
_cell.length_c   1.000
_cell.angle_alpha   90.00
_cell.angle_beta   90.00
_cell.angle_gamma   90.00
#
_symmetry.space_group_name_H-M   'P 1'
#
loop_
_entity.id
_entity.type
_entity.pdbx_description
1 polymer ?
#
loop_
_entity_poly.entity_id
_entity_poly.type
_entity_poly.pdbx_seq_one_letter_code
_entity_poly.pdbx_strand_id
1 'polypeptide(L)'
;MIIINKFNFRSEFKRILAGVICFSIVVMGVPMEIKASIKEPTLLITDYKPIISESVDASGFKHPGIGLTKDILENMRTEVLTQKEPWYSYYKEMILSPAASKEIKSNNENSKDPTKPEITTFDSKQVQSKFITDALNSYTQAILYYITGDEVYRKNALHIIRIWSQMDPTKYKYYTDACIHSGIPLNRMVTAAEILRYTSCKTESLKWTDKDTTDFTNNLINPVIDTLQHDNNHFMNQHLYPLLGAMAGYIFTDNRERYNEGVEWFTINKTAKDQGQNGSIKQLFRLVDTDIVTGEKLEEPRVQHAEMGRDQAHGSGDLTNTAIISRLLLAQGTKVDPVDGTASTKADAVTSYELLDNRILKAANYFWQYMLGYDTLWTPLAAHTDINGNPTVIYRIFSDSYRGRMNTANFWDTYYYYKYTLGIDMEKEAPYFAEAFSKRLPTNYYYQGKAISAWDNVDGGGDFWLYIPKAAEAEGTKYLPKEQPNSALIQIDERYAAFDNNSTTKKEGDISYVEVKATEKGSKIVPLSLSYPDRTKPCIVGLKFRTNGTAKLEMSKEINSTPYTTLTLPDTNDEWKYITYDMGTDKVSFSQLDKDYSLLYFNIVGAGTTVDIDCLDVQASKHLTVPTFKAGNSDLNLFTYVGSAASITLDFSASVSSTNAAVTYQIDNKPKFANLNKNTGEFSWIPTEAGTYSFIVSASDGTTVTTKNVKVEVSNDRKSAVDLVIEPYNRNESYESSTLYEYKKVYEETIKLVDNNSTDDEFYSSLSKLKNAVDKLKLLTPLLKDGSINYPEIVTSSTGSYLPTLVDDNPNSYPVVPIGSDLYYTFDFGANFRVSATAFDIQSRMGFGEFSAGTAIFGSNDGTTWIRLTDGTTKYSEEKQRLNVKEEYKNTQFRYFKMEMVDPQRSIDPNINFNLYEPSEFKIFGERYEVAE
;
A
#
# COMPACT_ATOMS: atom_id res chain seq x y z
N MET A 1 -4.21 45.25 -10.38
CA MET A 1 -4.90 46.17 -11.31
C MET A 1 -5.40 45.32 -12.49
N ILE A 2 -6.73 45.18 -12.61
CA ILE A 2 -7.53 44.80 -13.82
C ILE A 2 -7.49 43.29 -14.24
N ILE A 3 -8.47 42.45 -13.84
CA ILE A 3 -9.81 42.09 -14.44
C ILE A 3 -9.72 40.81 -15.31
N ILE A 4 -10.20 39.63 -14.83
CA ILE A 4 -11.52 38.97 -14.99
C ILE A 4 -11.86 38.49 -16.44
N ASN A 5 -12.05 37.17 -16.62
CA ASN A 5 -13.34 36.59 -17.05
C ASN A 5 -13.41 35.05 -17.01
N LYS A 6 -14.45 34.55 -16.32
CA LYS A 6 -15.02 33.19 -16.40
C LYS A 6 -16.10 33.17 -17.48
N PHE A 7 -16.38 32.02 -18.10
CA PHE A 7 -17.73 31.71 -18.61
C PHE A 7 -18.11 30.23 -18.43
N ASN A 8 -19.33 30.07 -17.89
CA ASN A 8 -20.14 28.86 -17.68
C ASN A 8 -20.75 28.34 -19.00
N PHE A 9 -21.24 27.09 -19.01
CA PHE A 9 -22.62 26.81 -19.46
C PHE A 9 -23.17 25.51 -18.81
N ARG A 10 -24.42 25.58 -18.34
CA ARG A 10 -25.23 24.49 -17.75
C ARG A 10 -26.55 24.41 -18.51
N SER A 11 -27.02 23.16 -18.68
CA SER A 11 -28.39 22.65 -18.82
C SER A 11 -29.30 23.09 -19.97
N GLU A 12 -29.83 22.11 -20.71
CA GLU A 12 -31.27 21.93 -20.96
C GLU A 12 -31.58 20.44 -21.22
N PHE A 13 -32.59 19.88 -20.53
CA PHE A 13 -33.77 19.17 -21.07
C PHE A 13 -34.41 18.23 -20.03
N LYS A 14 -35.69 18.50 -19.71
CA LYS A 14 -36.58 17.70 -18.85
C LYS A 14 -37.94 17.47 -19.55
N ARG A 15 -38.40 16.21 -19.54
CA ARG A 15 -39.81 15.67 -19.42
C ARG A 15 -40.75 15.83 -20.64
N ILE A 16 -41.64 14.86 -21.02
CA ILE A 16 -42.85 14.27 -20.37
C ILE A 16 -43.26 12.94 -21.13
N LEU A 17 -43.46 11.74 -20.50
CA LEU A 17 -44.69 11.02 -20.02
C LEU A 17 -45.70 10.55 -21.12
N ALA A 18 -46.42 9.40 -21.18
CA ALA A 18 -46.86 8.34 -20.23
C ALA A 18 -47.46 7.08 -20.97
N GLY A 19 -47.32 5.84 -20.42
CA GLY A 19 -48.41 4.90 -20.03
C GLY A 19 -48.59 3.63 -20.92
N VAL A 20 -48.95 2.40 -20.52
CA VAL A 20 -49.52 1.77 -19.28
C VAL A 20 -49.53 0.19 -19.45
N ILE A 21 -49.43 -0.55 -18.33
CA ILE A 21 -49.85 -1.97 -17.99
C ILE A 21 -48.91 -3.21 -18.18
N CYS A 22 -48.48 -3.71 -17.00
CA CYS A 22 -48.27 -5.05 -16.42
C CYS A 22 -48.07 -6.33 -17.26
N PHE A 23 -46.99 -7.06 -16.95
CA PHE A 23 -47.06 -8.46 -16.45
C PHE A 23 -45.81 -8.81 -15.62
N SER A 24 -46.02 -9.48 -14.50
CA SER A 24 -45.06 -9.80 -13.45
C SER A 24 -44.28 -11.09 -13.76
N ILE A 25 -42.94 -11.02 -13.82
CA ILE A 25 -42.01 -12.10 -13.45
C ILE A 25 -40.76 -11.41 -12.88
N VAL A 26 -40.56 -11.47 -11.55
CA VAL A 26 -39.33 -11.01 -10.90
C VAL A 26 -38.30 -12.13 -11.03
N VAL A 27 -37.44 -12.03 -12.05
CA VAL A 27 -36.18 -12.75 -12.10
C VAL A 27 -35.16 -11.90 -11.34
N MET A 28 -34.61 -12.45 -10.26
CA MET A 28 -33.47 -11.85 -9.54
C MET A 28 -32.29 -11.76 -10.50
N GLY A 29 -31.99 -10.54 -10.93
CA GLY A 29 -30.78 -10.21 -11.66
C GLY A 29 -30.27 -8.87 -11.13
N VAL A 30 -29.14 -8.91 -10.44
CA VAL A 30 -28.18 -7.80 -10.46
C VAL A 30 -28.06 -7.35 -11.92
N PRO A 31 -27.91 -6.06 -12.27
CA PRO A 31 -27.49 -5.70 -13.61
C PRO A 31 -26.10 -6.34 -13.81
N MET A 32 -26.08 -7.57 -14.33
CA MET A 32 -24.95 -8.04 -15.11
C MET A 32 -24.83 -7.01 -16.20
N GLU A 33 -23.77 -6.22 -16.17
CA GLU A 33 -23.16 -5.83 -17.42
C GLU A 33 -23.13 -7.10 -18.25
N ILE A 34 -23.93 -7.11 -19.32
CA ILE A 34 -23.82 -8.14 -20.34
C ILE A 34 -22.33 -8.18 -20.62
N LYS A 35 -21.65 -9.29 -20.26
CA LYS A 35 -20.37 -9.63 -20.86
C LYS A 35 -20.68 -9.69 -22.34
N ALA A 36 -20.62 -8.53 -23.02
CA ALA A 36 -20.33 -8.51 -24.44
C ALA A 36 -19.12 -9.43 -24.52
N SER A 37 -19.23 -10.52 -25.28
CA SER A 37 -18.11 -11.43 -25.46
C SER A 37 -16.96 -10.56 -25.97
N ILE A 38 -16.08 -10.14 -25.08
CA ILE A 38 -14.88 -9.42 -25.45
C ILE A 38 -14.18 -10.44 -26.32
N LYS A 39 -14.15 -10.15 -27.61
CA LYS A 39 -13.47 -11.00 -28.57
C LYS A 39 -12.05 -11.10 -28.02
N GLU A 40 -11.65 -12.31 -27.62
CA GLU A 40 -10.33 -12.56 -27.03
C GLU A 40 -9.31 -11.81 -27.88
N PRO A 41 -8.46 -10.95 -27.27
CA PRO A 41 -7.46 -10.22 -28.03
C PRO A 41 -6.58 -11.27 -28.72
N THR A 42 -6.68 -11.35 -30.04
CA THR A 42 -5.84 -12.26 -30.83
C THR A 42 -5.14 -11.42 -31.89
N LEU A 43 -3.82 -11.39 -31.81
CA LEU A 43 -3.00 -10.78 -32.86
C LEU A 43 -2.96 -11.71 -34.08
N LEU A 44 -2.79 -11.11 -35.26
CA LEU A 44 -2.63 -11.88 -36.49
C LEU A 44 -1.27 -12.58 -36.48
N ILE A 45 -1.28 -13.91 -36.37
CA ILE A 45 -0.10 -14.74 -36.58
C ILE A 45 0.03 -14.98 -38.08
N THR A 46 1.19 -14.66 -38.64
CA THR A 46 1.46 -14.84 -40.07
C THR A 46 2.04 -16.23 -40.35
N ASP A 47 2.06 -16.66 -41.62
CA ASP A 47 2.73 -17.90 -42.02
C ASP A 47 4.26 -17.83 -41.91
N TYR A 48 4.83 -16.63 -41.71
CA TYR A 48 6.25 -16.47 -41.51
C TYR A 48 6.63 -16.70 -40.06
N LYS A 49 7.60 -17.58 -39.81
CA LYS A 49 8.19 -17.78 -38.49
C LYS A 49 9.63 -17.26 -38.53
N PRO A 50 9.95 -16.14 -37.85
CA PRO A 50 11.31 -15.65 -37.77
C PRO A 50 12.25 -16.73 -37.24
N ILE A 51 13.35 -16.98 -37.94
CA ILE A 51 14.40 -17.90 -37.50
C ILE A 51 15.34 -17.10 -36.61
N ILE A 52 15.65 -17.63 -35.43
CA ILE A 52 16.63 -17.04 -34.53
C ILE A 52 17.95 -17.79 -34.63
N SER A 53 19.02 -17.07 -34.90
CA SER A 53 20.38 -17.60 -34.96
C SER A 53 21.10 -17.38 -33.64
N GLU A 54 21.98 -18.31 -33.27
CA GLU A 54 22.83 -18.17 -32.10
C GLU A 54 24.31 -18.09 -32.54
N SER A 55 25.09 -17.25 -31.88
CA SER A 55 26.54 -17.18 -32.05
C SER A 55 27.23 -16.93 -30.71
N VAL A 56 28.49 -17.36 -30.60
CA VAL A 56 29.38 -16.93 -29.52
C VAL A 56 30.45 -16.04 -30.13
N ASP A 57 30.62 -14.83 -29.59
CA ASP A 57 31.62 -13.87 -30.07
C ASP A 57 33.05 -14.25 -29.63
N ALA A 58 34.05 -13.44 -30.02
CA ALA A 58 35.45 -13.65 -29.64
C ALA A 58 35.73 -13.37 -28.15
N SER A 59 34.88 -12.57 -27.50
CA SER A 59 34.89 -12.27 -26.06
C SER A 59 34.17 -13.33 -25.22
N GLY A 60 33.63 -14.38 -25.86
CA GLY A 60 32.91 -15.49 -25.26
C GLY A 60 31.46 -15.19 -24.88
N PHE A 61 30.85 -14.08 -25.33
CA PHE A 61 29.43 -13.85 -25.08
C PHE A 61 28.56 -14.63 -26.06
N LYS A 62 27.50 -15.22 -25.53
CA LYS A 62 26.44 -15.88 -26.30
C LYS A 62 25.41 -14.83 -26.74
N HIS A 63 25.06 -14.86 -28.02
CA HIS A 63 24.07 -13.97 -28.63
C HIS A 63 23.02 -14.76 -29.42
N PRO A 64 21.71 -14.45 -29.27
CA PRO A 64 21.18 -13.52 -28.29
C PRO A 64 21.41 -14.06 -26.86
N GLY A 65 21.73 -13.18 -25.92
CA GLY A 65 22.01 -13.58 -24.54
C GLY A 65 21.93 -12.46 -23.50
N ILE A 66 21.17 -11.42 -23.79
CA ILE A 66 20.86 -10.34 -22.84
C ILE A 66 19.65 -10.77 -22.03
N GLY A 67 19.83 -11.79 -21.19
CA GLY A 67 18.76 -12.47 -20.46
C GLY A 67 17.95 -13.44 -21.31
N LEU A 68 17.56 -13.06 -22.53
CA LEU A 68 16.80 -13.90 -23.46
C LEU A 68 17.73 -14.65 -24.42
N THR A 69 17.93 -15.94 -24.17
CA THR A 69 18.66 -16.83 -25.08
C THR A 69 17.77 -17.34 -26.21
N LYS A 70 18.38 -17.95 -27.24
CA LYS A 70 17.66 -18.67 -28.29
C LYS A 70 16.65 -19.67 -27.71
N ASP A 71 17.09 -20.51 -26.77
CA ASP A 71 16.24 -21.56 -26.19
C ASP A 71 15.05 -20.99 -25.42
N ILE A 72 15.26 -19.90 -24.66
CA ILE A 72 14.20 -19.21 -23.93
C ILE A 72 13.15 -18.66 -24.90
N LEU A 73 13.60 -17.99 -25.96
CA LEU A 73 12.71 -17.42 -26.99
C LEU A 73 11.96 -18.52 -27.73
N GLU A 74 12.64 -19.58 -28.18
CA GLU A 74 12.01 -20.71 -28.88
C GLU A 74 10.99 -21.44 -28.00
N ASN A 75 11.29 -21.64 -26.71
CA ASN A 75 10.34 -22.19 -25.74
C ASN A 75 9.12 -21.28 -25.63
N MET A 76 9.31 -20.01 -25.26
CA MET A 76 8.23 -19.04 -25.08
C MET A 76 7.31 -18.98 -26.31
N ARG A 77 7.88 -18.86 -27.52
CA ARG A 77 7.09 -18.82 -28.75
C ARG A 77 6.33 -20.12 -28.99
N THR A 78 6.96 -21.27 -28.73
CA THR A 78 6.29 -22.57 -28.90
C THR A 78 5.10 -22.70 -27.98
N GLU A 79 5.28 -22.41 -26.68
CA GLU A 79 4.22 -22.50 -25.68
C GLU A 79 3.08 -21.51 -25.95
N VAL A 80 3.39 -20.27 -26.35
CA VAL A 80 2.37 -19.28 -26.75
C VAL A 80 1.60 -19.73 -28.00
N LEU A 81 2.28 -20.14 -29.06
CA LEU A 81 1.64 -20.54 -30.32
C LEU A 81 0.82 -21.84 -30.18
N THR A 82 1.16 -22.69 -29.21
CA THR A 82 0.42 -23.92 -28.89
C THR A 82 -0.57 -23.74 -27.73
N GLN A 83 -0.76 -22.51 -27.26
CA GLN A 83 -1.71 -22.12 -26.21
C GLN A 83 -1.52 -22.88 -24.89
N LYS A 84 -0.27 -23.04 -24.49
CA LYS A 84 0.12 -23.74 -23.27
C LYS A 84 0.15 -22.80 -22.09
N GLU A 85 -0.42 -23.26 -20.97
CA GLU A 85 -0.41 -22.55 -19.71
C GLU A 85 0.87 -22.85 -18.93
N PRO A 86 1.47 -21.86 -18.24
CA PRO A 86 0.91 -20.52 -17.99
C PRO A 86 1.26 -19.43 -19.04
N TRP A 87 2.08 -19.72 -20.05
CA TRP A 87 2.55 -18.71 -21.02
C TRP A 87 1.42 -18.03 -21.78
N TYR A 88 0.41 -18.79 -22.20
CA TYR A 88 -0.66 -18.25 -23.04
C TYR A 88 -1.48 -17.18 -22.31
N SER A 89 -1.83 -17.41 -21.04
CA SER A 89 -2.52 -16.40 -20.23
C SER A 89 -1.72 -15.10 -20.10
N TYR A 90 -0.42 -15.20 -19.80
CA TYR A 90 0.43 -14.00 -19.69
C TYR A 90 0.62 -13.27 -21.03
N TYR A 91 0.71 -14.01 -22.14
CA TYR A 91 0.73 -13.41 -23.47
C TYR A 91 -0.56 -12.63 -23.76
N LYS A 92 -1.74 -13.18 -23.40
CA LYS A 92 -3.02 -12.49 -23.58
C LYS A 92 -3.12 -11.21 -22.75
N GLU A 93 -2.58 -11.22 -21.53
CA GLU A 93 -2.52 -10.01 -20.70
C GLU A 93 -1.55 -8.97 -21.28
N MET A 94 -0.37 -9.38 -21.76
CA MET A 94 0.63 -8.50 -22.37
C MET A 94 0.09 -7.74 -23.61
N ILE A 95 -0.65 -8.41 -24.49
CA ILE A 95 -1.14 -7.78 -25.74
C ILE A 95 -2.24 -6.73 -25.53
N LEU A 96 -2.71 -6.56 -24.29
CA LEU A 96 -3.58 -5.45 -23.91
C LEU A 96 -2.79 -4.15 -23.65
N SER A 97 -1.46 -4.23 -23.53
CA SER A 97 -0.59 -3.06 -23.41
C SER A 97 -0.71 -2.15 -24.64
N PRO A 98 -0.76 -0.82 -24.46
CA PRO A 98 -0.63 0.12 -25.57
C PRO A 98 0.64 -0.10 -26.42
N ALA A 99 1.72 -0.62 -25.82
CA ALA A 99 2.98 -0.93 -26.51
C ALA A 99 2.84 -2.08 -27.53
N ALA A 100 1.75 -2.85 -27.47
CA ALA A 100 1.43 -3.91 -28.44
C ALA A 100 0.72 -3.39 -29.71
N SER A 101 0.41 -2.09 -29.79
CA SER A 101 -0.25 -1.48 -30.95
C SER A 101 0.61 -1.60 -32.23
N LYS A 102 -0.02 -1.70 -33.39
CA LYS A 102 0.67 -1.64 -34.69
C LYS A 102 1.02 -0.22 -35.12
N GLU A 103 0.39 0.78 -34.51
CA GLU A 103 0.55 2.21 -34.85
C GLU A 103 1.59 2.91 -33.94
N ILE A 104 2.56 2.15 -33.44
CA ILE A 104 3.63 2.66 -32.57
C ILE A 104 4.61 3.51 -33.38
N LYS A 105 5.05 4.61 -32.77
CA LYS A 105 6.09 5.51 -33.27
C LYS A 105 7.06 5.85 -32.15
N SER A 106 8.24 6.38 -32.51
CA SER A 106 9.18 6.85 -31.50
C SER A 106 8.71 8.17 -30.90
N ASN A 107 8.72 8.26 -29.57
CA ASN A 107 8.43 9.49 -28.83
C ASN A 107 9.54 10.53 -28.96
N ASN A 108 10.71 10.14 -29.46
CA ASN A 108 11.77 11.05 -29.86
C ASN A 108 11.80 11.27 -31.38
N GLU A 109 10.78 10.90 -32.17
CA GLU A 109 10.77 11.22 -33.60
C GLU A 109 10.44 12.70 -33.86
N ASN A 110 11.10 13.32 -34.84
CA ASN A 110 10.82 14.68 -35.24
C ASN A 110 9.53 14.75 -36.08
N SER A 111 8.62 15.64 -35.72
CA SER A 111 7.33 15.79 -36.41
C SER A 111 7.42 16.23 -37.88
N LYS A 112 8.52 16.88 -38.29
CA LYS A 112 8.74 17.35 -39.67
C LYS A 112 9.53 16.35 -40.51
N ASP A 113 10.47 15.65 -39.90
CA ASP A 113 11.23 14.57 -40.53
C ASP A 113 11.23 13.36 -39.60
N PRO A 114 10.27 12.43 -39.75
CA PRO A 114 10.17 11.27 -38.88
C PRO A 114 11.40 10.35 -38.90
N THR A 115 12.35 10.55 -39.82
CA THR A 115 13.61 9.80 -39.85
C THR A 115 14.69 10.36 -38.90
N LYS A 116 14.41 11.51 -38.28
CA LYS A 116 15.32 12.22 -37.39
C LYS A 116 14.79 12.31 -35.96
N PRO A 117 15.68 12.35 -34.96
CA PRO A 117 15.26 12.61 -33.59
C PRO A 117 14.76 14.05 -33.42
N GLU A 118 13.77 14.24 -32.56
CA GLU A 118 13.32 15.54 -32.07
C GLU A 118 14.41 16.18 -31.18
N ILE A 119 15.03 15.37 -30.32
CA ILE A 119 16.05 15.78 -29.37
C ILE A 119 17.27 14.85 -29.50
N THR A 120 18.47 15.42 -29.56
CA THR A 120 19.75 14.68 -29.65
C THR A 120 20.59 14.74 -28.37
N THR A 121 20.14 15.46 -27.34
CA THR A 121 20.78 15.60 -26.03
C THR A 121 20.13 14.66 -25.01
N PHE A 122 20.90 14.12 -24.07
CA PHE A 122 20.38 13.34 -22.93
C PHE A 122 20.88 13.95 -21.60
N ASP A 123 20.11 14.88 -21.04
CA ASP A 123 20.53 15.67 -19.86
C ASP A 123 19.38 16.02 -18.90
N SER A 124 18.20 15.41 -19.06
CA SER A 124 17.00 15.80 -18.30
C SER A 124 15.96 14.69 -18.14
N LYS A 125 15.09 14.84 -17.13
CA LYS A 125 13.92 13.96 -16.90
C LYS A 125 12.95 13.94 -18.09
N GLN A 126 12.86 15.00 -18.88
CA GLN A 126 11.99 15.03 -20.06
C GLN A 126 12.45 14.04 -21.14
N VAL A 127 13.77 13.97 -21.40
CA VAL A 127 14.34 13.02 -22.37
C VAL A 127 14.24 11.60 -21.83
N GLN A 128 14.48 11.41 -20.53
CA GLN A 128 14.31 10.12 -19.85
C GLN A 128 12.90 9.55 -19.99
N SER A 129 11.84 10.34 -19.82
CA SER A 129 10.45 9.87 -20.02
C SER A 129 10.20 9.35 -21.45
N LYS A 130 10.80 10.00 -22.47
CA LYS A 130 10.75 9.51 -23.86
C LYS A 130 11.50 8.19 -24.01
N PHE A 131 12.69 8.08 -23.40
CA PHE A 131 13.51 6.86 -23.45
C PHE A 131 12.83 5.66 -22.79
N ILE A 132 12.19 5.86 -21.64
CA ILE A 132 11.39 4.80 -20.96
C ILE A 132 10.29 4.27 -21.87
N THR A 133 9.49 5.18 -22.43
CA THR A 133 8.35 4.80 -23.28
C THR A 133 8.83 4.07 -24.54
N ASP A 134 9.86 4.61 -25.21
CA ASP A 134 10.38 4.04 -26.44
C ASP A 134 11.10 2.70 -26.23
N ALA A 135 11.78 2.51 -25.11
CA ALA A 135 12.40 1.24 -24.77
C ALA A 135 11.37 0.13 -24.53
N LEU A 136 10.27 0.43 -23.82
CA LEU A 136 9.16 -0.51 -23.67
C LEU A 136 8.49 -0.82 -25.00
N ASN A 137 8.27 0.20 -25.83
CA ASN A 137 7.70 0.04 -27.16
C ASN A 137 8.59 -0.85 -28.04
N SER A 138 9.88 -0.56 -28.18
CA SER A 138 10.77 -1.34 -29.03
C SER A 138 10.89 -2.79 -28.54
N TYR A 139 10.98 -3.02 -27.23
CA TYR A 139 11.03 -4.35 -26.63
C TYR A 139 9.76 -5.16 -26.89
N THR A 140 8.59 -4.57 -26.63
CA THR A 140 7.29 -5.22 -26.87
C THR A 140 7.13 -5.56 -28.35
N GLN A 141 7.46 -4.62 -29.25
CA GLN A 141 7.38 -4.83 -30.70
C GLN A 141 8.38 -5.91 -31.17
N ALA A 142 9.59 -5.98 -30.63
CA ALA A 142 10.56 -7.03 -30.98
C ALA A 142 10.07 -8.44 -30.57
N ILE A 143 9.49 -8.57 -29.37
CA ILE A 143 8.88 -9.82 -28.88
C ILE A 143 7.69 -10.21 -29.76
N LEU A 144 6.79 -9.28 -30.06
CA LEU A 144 5.62 -9.53 -30.91
C LEU A 144 6.01 -9.91 -32.33
N TYR A 145 7.06 -9.30 -32.89
CA TYR A 145 7.61 -9.73 -34.17
C TYR A 145 8.04 -11.19 -34.12
N TYR A 146 8.81 -11.56 -33.11
CA TYR A 146 9.33 -12.92 -32.99
C TYR A 146 8.22 -13.98 -32.84
N ILE A 147 7.16 -13.66 -32.08
CA ILE A 147 5.99 -14.52 -31.88
C ILE A 147 5.15 -14.64 -33.15
N THR A 148 4.77 -13.50 -33.74
CA THR A 148 3.72 -13.43 -34.80
C THR A 148 4.27 -13.52 -36.22
N GLY A 149 5.54 -13.17 -36.42
CA GLY A 149 6.17 -13.00 -37.73
C GLY A 149 5.71 -11.77 -38.52
N ASP A 150 4.87 -10.91 -37.94
CA ASP A 150 4.38 -9.72 -38.62
C ASP A 150 5.43 -8.60 -38.63
N GLU A 151 5.94 -8.28 -39.83
CA GLU A 151 7.02 -7.31 -40.04
C GLU A 151 6.65 -5.86 -39.67
N VAL A 152 5.36 -5.55 -39.42
CA VAL A 152 4.97 -4.24 -38.86
C VAL A 152 5.63 -4.03 -37.49
N TYR A 153 5.60 -5.06 -36.63
CA TYR A 153 6.24 -4.98 -35.32
C TYR A 153 7.75 -4.80 -35.43
N ARG A 154 8.40 -5.55 -36.35
CA ARG A 154 9.83 -5.39 -36.63
C ARG A 154 10.18 -3.99 -37.10
N LYS A 155 9.39 -3.45 -38.05
CA LYS A 155 9.58 -2.11 -38.60
C LYS A 155 9.50 -1.05 -37.50
N ASN A 156 8.50 -1.14 -36.62
CA ASN A 156 8.32 -0.19 -35.52
C ASN A 156 9.49 -0.25 -34.53
N ALA A 157 9.93 -1.45 -34.13
CA ALA A 157 11.05 -1.62 -33.21
C ALA A 157 12.36 -1.08 -33.81
N LEU A 158 12.67 -1.41 -35.06
CA LEU A 158 13.86 -0.89 -35.77
C LEU A 158 13.82 0.63 -35.93
N HIS A 159 12.66 1.19 -36.24
CA HIS A 159 12.48 2.64 -36.38
C HIS A 159 12.85 3.35 -35.08
N ILE A 160 12.31 2.89 -33.94
CA ILE A 160 12.64 3.44 -32.62
C ILE A 160 14.14 3.38 -32.34
N ILE A 161 14.75 2.20 -32.49
CA ILE A 161 16.18 2.00 -32.21
C ILE A 161 17.05 2.90 -33.10
N ARG A 162 16.72 3.03 -34.40
CA ARG A 162 17.45 3.89 -35.35
C ARG A 162 17.29 5.38 -35.07
N ILE A 163 16.18 5.82 -34.48
CA ILE A 163 16.01 7.21 -34.01
C ILE A 163 16.94 7.48 -32.83
N TRP A 164 16.94 6.61 -31.82
CA TRP A 164 17.84 6.74 -30.66
C TRP A 164 19.32 6.52 -31.00
N SER A 165 19.62 5.78 -32.07
CA SER A 165 21.00 5.62 -32.58
C SER A 165 21.55 6.87 -33.27
N GLN A 166 20.75 7.94 -33.39
CA GLN A 166 21.17 9.24 -33.94
C GLN A 166 21.39 10.32 -32.87
N MET A 167 21.39 9.94 -31.58
CA MET A 167 21.74 10.84 -30.48
C MET A 167 23.17 11.37 -30.64
N ASP A 168 23.45 12.54 -30.05
CA ASP A 168 24.79 13.13 -30.08
C ASP A 168 25.60 12.59 -28.89
N PRO A 169 26.63 11.75 -29.10
CA PRO A 169 27.38 11.11 -28.02
C PRO A 169 28.10 12.10 -27.10
N THR A 170 28.27 13.36 -27.52
CA THR A 170 28.93 14.41 -26.72
C THR A 170 27.96 15.19 -25.82
N LYS A 171 26.65 14.92 -25.92
CA LYS A 171 25.59 15.68 -25.23
C LYS A 171 24.84 14.87 -24.17
N TYR A 172 25.57 13.99 -23.49
CA TYR A 172 25.07 13.28 -22.31
C TYR A 172 25.52 14.03 -21.05
N LYS A 173 24.61 14.21 -20.10
CA LYS A 173 24.92 14.85 -18.82
C LYS A 173 24.09 14.22 -17.70
N TYR A 174 24.73 13.96 -16.56
CA TYR A 174 24.02 13.49 -15.38
C TYR A 174 22.97 14.51 -14.91
N TYR A 175 21.79 14.02 -14.56
CA TYR A 175 20.67 14.79 -14.03
C TYR A 175 20.13 14.12 -12.77
N THR A 176 19.35 14.84 -11.96
CA THR A 176 18.76 14.32 -10.73
C THR A 176 17.97 13.04 -11.00
N ASP A 177 18.25 11.99 -10.23
CA ASP A 177 17.66 10.65 -10.30
C ASP A 177 18.01 9.84 -11.57
N ALA A 178 19.07 10.21 -12.31
CA ALA A 178 19.46 9.47 -13.52
C ALA A 178 19.82 7.99 -13.25
N CYS A 179 20.40 7.69 -12.07
CA CYS A 179 20.79 6.33 -11.67
C CYS A 179 19.59 5.36 -11.61
N ILE A 180 18.43 5.80 -11.10
CA ILE A 180 17.24 4.94 -10.94
C ILE A 180 16.39 4.83 -12.22
N HIS A 181 16.69 5.61 -13.25
CA HIS A 181 15.77 5.82 -14.37
C HIS A 181 16.33 5.51 -15.75
N SER A 182 17.64 5.32 -15.87
CA SER A 182 18.30 5.02 -17.15
C SER A 182 18.52 3.52 -17.39
N GLY A 183 18.59 2.72 -16.33
CA GLY A 183 18.95 1.31 -16.35
C GLY A 183 17.97 0.40 -17.08
N ILE A 184 16.74 0.31 -16.56
CA ILE A 184 15.66 -0.50 -17.15
C ILE A 184 15.40 -0.17 -18.62
N PRO A 185 15.29 1.10 -19.04
CA PRO A 185 15.09 1.40 -20.45
C PRO A 185 16.29 1.02 -21.33
N LEU A 186 17.53 1.16 -20.85
CA LEU A 186 18.68 0.66 -21.62
C LEU A 186 18.61 -0.86 -21.76
N ASN A 187 18.37 -1.60 -20.67
CA ASN A 187 18.21 -3.04 -20.71
C ASN A 187 17.14 -3.49 -21.72
N ARG A 188 15.94 -2.90 -21.69
CA ARG A 188 14.85 -3.19 -22.64
C ARG A 188 15.22 -2.88 -24.09
N MET A 189 15.76 -1.69 -24.36
CA MET A 189 16.12 -1.24 -25.72
C MET A 189 17.23 -2.11 -26.32
N VAL A 190 18.24 -2.46 -25.52
CA VAL A 190 19.36 -3.31 -25.96
C VAL A 190 18.87 -4.75 -26.17
N THR A 191 17.98 -5.26 -25.33
CA THR A 191 17.37 -6.60 -25.52
C THR A 191 16.51 -6.63 -26.81
N ALA A 192 15.78 -5.56 -27.11
CA ALA A 192 15.06 -5.42 -28.38
C ALA A 192 16.01 -5.45 -29.58
N ALA A 193 17.11 -4.68 -29.53
CA ALA A 193 18.15 -4.66 -30.55
C ALA A 193 18.76 -6.05 -30.76
N GLU A 194 19.06 -6.76 -29.67
CA GLU A 194 19.61 -8.11 -29.69
C GLU A 194 18.67 -9.10 -30.41
N ILE A 195 17.38 -9.11 -30.06
CA ILE A 195 16.38 -9.95 -30.76
C ILE A 195 16.36 -9.64 -32.25
N LEU A 196 16.37 -8.36 -32.63
CA LEU A 196 16.30 -7.95 -34.04
C LEU A 196 17.57 -8.27 -34.84
N ARG A 197 18.74 -8.17 -34.20
CA ARG A 197 20.06 -8.53 -34.74
C ARG A 197 20.15 -10.00 -35.11
N TYR A 198 19.53 -10.87 -34.30
CA TYR A 198 19.63 -12.33 -34.44
C TYR A 198 18.38 -13.02 -34.98
N THR A 199 17.36 -12.27 -35.41
CA THR A 199 16.16 -12.83 -36.07
C THR A 199 16.10 -12.51 -37.55
N SER A 200 15.77 -13.51 -38.37
CA SER A 200 15.56 -13.36 -39.81
C SER A 200 14.33 -12.51 -40.11
N CYS A 201 14.29 -11.87 -41.28
CA CYS A 201 13.12 -11.17 -41.84
C CYS A 201 12.97 -11.42 -43.35
N LYS A 202 11.80 -11.12 -43.92
CA LYS A 202 11.53 -11.22 -45.36
C LYS A 202 11.97 -9.97 -46.11
N THR A 203 11.76 -8.81 -45.52
CA THR A 203 12.01 -7.51 -46.16
C THR A 203 13.46 -7.07 -45.93
N GLU A 204 14.19 -6.83 -47.02
CA GLU A 204 15.62 -6.48 -46.98
C GLU A 204 15.90 -5.19 -46.17
N SER A 205 15.09 -4.15 -46.33
CA SER A 205 15.24 -2.87 -45.61
C SER A 205 14.99 -2.97 -44.10
N LEU A 206 14.42 -4.09 -43.64
CA LEU A 206 14.21 -4.41 -42.23
C LEU A 206 15.31 -5.32 -41.67
N LYS A 207 16.36 -5.64 -42.42
CA LYS A 207 17.51 -6.33 -41.84
C LYS A 207 18.25 -5.42 -40.86
N TRP A 208 18.73 -6.02 -39.78
CA TRP A 208 19.74 -5.40 -38.93
C TRP A 208 21.06 -5.34 -39.69
N THR A 209 21.81 -4.25 -39.52
CA THR A 209 23.06 -4.00 -40.25
C THR A 209 24.22 -3.74 -39.30
N ASP A 210 25.46 -3.88 -39.77
CA ASP A 210 26.65 -3.52 -38.99
C ASP A 210 26.67 -2.02 -38.61
N LYS A 211 26.04 -1.19 -39.46
CA LYS A 211 25.83 0.23 -39.16
C LYS A 211 24.87 0.41 -37.98
N ASP A 212 23.79 -0.36 -37.90
CA ASP A 212 22.87 -0.32 -36.76
C ASP A 212 23.63 -0.67 -35.46
N THR A 213 24.47 -1.72 -35.47
CA THR A 213 25.33 -2.07 -34.32
C THR A 213 26.27 -0.92 -33.95
N THR A 214 26.96 -0.35 -34.94
CA THR A 214 27.97 0.71 -34.73
C THR A 214 27.35 1.99 -34.19
N ASP A 215 26.27 2.47 -34.81
CA ASP A 215 25.59 3.71 -34.40
C ASP A 215 24.96 3.53 -33.02
N PHE A 216 24.26 2.42 -32.76
CA PHE A 216 23.61 2.17 -31.48
C PHE A 216 24.62 2.08 -30.33
N THR A 217 25.76 1.41 -30.56
CA THR A 217 26.86 1.31 -29.60
C THR A 217 27.46 2.68 -29.27
N ASN A 218 27.85 3.43 -30.31
CA ASN A 218 28.62 4.66 -30.14
C ASN A 218 27.77 5.86 -29.73
N ASN A 219 26.51 5.91 -30.16
CA ASN A 219 25.66 7.08 -29.96
C ASN A 219 24.66 6.91 -28.81
N LEU A 220 24.37 5.69 -28.36
CA LEU A 220 23.45 5.46 -27.24
C LEU A 220 24.04 4.62 -26.11
N ILE A 221 24.48 3.38 -26.37
CA ILE A 221 24.89 2.45 -25.30
C ILE A 221 26.04 3.03 -24.47
N ASN A 222 27.19 3.30 -25.11
CA ASN A 222 28.38 3.75 -24.38
C ASN A 222 28.14 5.11 -23.69
N PRO A 223 27.58 6.15 -24.36
CA PRO A 223 27.33 7.42 -23.70
C PRO A 223 26.36 7.35 -22.51
N VAL A 224 25.31 6.52 -22.58
CA VAL A 224 24.41 6.30 -21.44
C VAL A 224 25.16 5.64 -20.28
N ILE A 225 25.95 4.60 -20.56
CA ILE A 225 26.68 3.87 -19.52
C ILE A 225 27.70 4.79 -18.83
N ASP A 226 28.58 5.40 -19.63
CA ASP A 226 29.70 6.20 -19.13
C ASP A 226 29.22 7.42 -18.33
N THR A 227 28.07 7.99 -18.70
CA THR A 227 27.57 9.21 -18.07
C THR A 227 26.59 8.94 -16.93
N LEU A 228 25.75 7.90 -17.02
CA LEU A 228 24.59 7.72 -16.14
C LEU A 228 24.61 6.42 -15.34
N GLN A 229 25.46 5.43 -15.66
CA GLN A 229 25.33 4.08 -15.08
C GLN A 229 26.62 3.46 -14.51
N HIS A 230 27.79 4.00 -14.83
CA HIS A 230 29.06 3.42 -14.39
C HIS A 230 29.50 3.93 -13.01
N ASP A 231 28.76 3.59 -11.96
CA ASP A 231 29.11 3.84 -10.55
C ASP A 231 28.58 2.74 -9.64
N ASN A 232 29.40 2.30 -8.68
CA ASN A 232 29.10 1.23 -7.73
C ASN A 232 28.77 1.73 -6.31
N ASN A 233 28.64 3.05 -6.12
CA ASN A 233 28.44 3.70 -4.81
C ASN A 233 27.03 4.22 -4.56
N HIS A 234 26.05 3.81 -5.37
CA HIS A 234 24.66 4.22 -5.17
C HIS A 234 23.98 3.46 -4.02
N PHE A 235 22.92 4.08 -3.49
CA PHE A 235 22.17 3.58 -2.36
C PHE A 235 21.31 2.36 -2.72
N MET A 236 21.61 1.19 -2.17
CA MET A 236 20.80 -0.04 -2.21
C MET A 236 20.25 -0.35 -3.61
N ASN A 237 18.92 -0.35 -3.82
CA ASN A 237 18.33 -0.63 -5.13
C ASN A 237 18.82 0.32 -6.25
N GLN A 238 19.22 1.55 -5.91
CA GLN A 238 19.74 2.55 -6.84
C GLN A 238 21.11 2.17 -7.40
N HIS A 239 21.82 1.22 -6.80
CA HIS A 239 23.01 0.59 -7.37
C HIS A 239 22.66 -0.46 -8.43
N LEU A 240 21.58 -1.21 -8.22
CA LEU A 240 21.19 -2.30 -9.14
C LEU A 240 20.60 -1.77 -10.45
N TYR A 241 19.83 -0.67 -10.41
CA TYR A 241 19.25 -0.05 -11.60
C TYR A 241 20.28 0.32 -12.68
N PRO A 242 21.33 1.13 -12.41
CA PRO A 242 22.31 1.45 -13.43
C PRO A 242 23.10 0.20 -13.85
N LEU A 243 23.43 -0.69 -12.90
CA LEU A 243 24.20 -1.90 -13.16
C LEU A 243 23.53 -2.84 -14.17
N LEU A 244 22.22 -3.08 -14.06
CA LEU A 244 21.51 -3.95 -15.01
C LEU A 244 21.47 -3.39 -16.44
N GLY A 245 21.44 -2.07 -16.59
CA GLY A 245 21.52 -1.40 -17.89
C GLY A 245 22.93 -1.55 -18.48
N ALA A 246 23.94 -1.27 -17.66
CA ALA A 246 25.34 -1.35 -18.04
C ALA A 246 25.73 -2.78 -18.46
N MET A 247 25.34 -3.79 -17.67
CA MET A 247 25.62 -5.20 -17.99
C MET A 247 24.96 -5.65 -19.29
N ALA A 248 23.74 -5.19 -19.59
CA ALA A 248 23.10 -5.46 -20.88
C ALA A 248 23.91 -4.85 -22.05
N GLY A 249 24.36 -3.60 -21.90
CA GLY A 249 25.21 -2.96 -22.89
C GLY A 249 26.59 -3.63 -23.04
N TYR A 250 27.21 -4.08 -21.95
CA TYR A 250 28.49 -4.79 -21.99
C TYR A 250 28.39 -6.11 -22.76
N ILE A 251 27.29 -6.85 -22.61
CA ILE A 251 27.04 -8.05 -23.41
C ILE A 251 26.90 -7.67 -24.88
N PHE A 252 26.05 -6.69 -25.22
CA PHE A 252 25.79 -6.30 -26.61
C PHE A 252 27.04 -5.79 -27.37
N THR A 253 27.93 -5.13 -26.64
CA THR A 253 29.16 -4.50 -27.16
C THR A 253 30.40 -5.38 -27.00
N ASP A 254 30.21 -6.64 -26.60
CA ASP A 254 31.24 -7.66 -26.45
C ASP A 254 32.33 -7.26 -25.42
N ASN A 255 31.99 -6.41 -24.44
CA ASN A 255 32.91 -5.84 -23.45
C ASN A 255 33.05 -6.72 -22.19
N ARG A 256 33.91 -7.75 -22.30
CA ARG A 256 34.11 -8.74 -21.22
C ARG A 256 34.69 -8.15 -19.93
N GLU A 257 35.61 -7.19 -20.05
CA GLU A 257 36.26 -6.59 -18.88
C GLU A 257 35.24 -5.87 -17.99
N ARG A 258 34.43 -4.99 -18.58
CA ARG A 258 33.37 -4.27 -17.86
C ARG A 258 32.26 -5.19 -17.35
N TYR A 259 31.92 -6.24 -18.09
CA TYR A 259 31.00 -7.25 -17.62
C TYR A 259 31.51 -7.95 -16.34
N ASN A 260 32.78 -8.35 -16.30
CA ASN A 260 33.36 -9.01 -15.13
C ASN A 260 33.44 -8.08 -13.90
N GLU A 261 33.68 -6.78 -14.13
CA GLU A 261 33.55 -5.73 -13.10
C GLU A 261 32.12 -5.68 -12.55
N GLY A 262 31.12 -5.61 -13.44
CA GLY A 262 29.71 -5.62 -13.05
C GLY A 262 29.27 -6.88 -12.30
N VAL A 263 29.83 -8.04 -12.61
CA VAL A 263 29.59 -9.29 -11.86
C VAL A 263 30.09 -9.19 -10.41
N GLU A 264 31.26 -8.60 -10.18
CA GLU A 264 31.77 -8.39 -8.82
C GLU A 264 30.92 -7.36 -8.06
N TRP A 265 30.51 -6.28 -8.73
CA TRP A 265 29.61 -5.28 -8.16
C TRP A 265 28.23 -5.86 -7.81
N PHE A 266 27.68 -6.76 -8.63
CA PHE A 266 26.40 -7.38 -8.31
C PHE A 266 26.48 -8.30 -7.08
N THR A 267 27.59 -9.02 -6.92
CA THR A 267 27.69 -10.10 -5.93
C THR A 267 28.23 -9.65 -4.57
N ILE A 268 29.37 -8.94 -4.54
CA ILE A 268 30.10 -8.57 -3.32
C ILE A 268 30.34 -7.07 -3.21
N ASN A 269 30.70 -6.42 -4.33
CA ASN A 269 31.02 -4.99 -4.43
C ASN A 269 31.98 -4.50 -3.34
N LYS A 270 33.14 -5.15 -3.24
CA LYS A 270 34.09 -4.90 -2.15
C LYS A 270 34.70 -3.49 -2.17
N THR A 271 34.65 -2.81 -3.31
CA THR A 271 35.26 -1.49 -3.51
C THR A 271 34.30 -0.33 -3.29
N ALA A 272 33.01 -0.58 -3.00
CA ALA A 272 32.09 0.49 -2.61
C ALA A 272 32.56 1.20 -1.35
N LYS A 273 32.48 2.54 -1.37
CA LYS A 273 32.96 3.43 -0.31
C LYS A 273 32.18 3.26 1.00
N ASP A 274 30.90 2.97 0.91
CA ASP A 274 29.99 2.73 2.04
C ASP A 274 29.38 1.34 1.88
N GLN A 275 29.71 0.45 2.82
CA GLN A 275 29.24 -0.95 2.80
C GLN A 275 27.84 -1.11 3.40
N GLY A 276 27.35 -0.13 4.16
CA GLY A 276 25.99 -0.10 4.71
C GLY A 276 24.93 0.07 3.63
N GLN A 277 25.18 0.97 2.66
CA GLN A 277 24.26 1.25 1.55
C GLN A 277 24.48 0.36 0.32
N ASN A 278 25.46 -0.54 0.35
CA ASN A 278 25.89 -1.29 -0.82
C ASN A 278 24.78 -2.24 -1.33
N GLY A 279 24.36 -2.06 -2.59
CA GLY A 279 23.29 -2.87 -3.22
C GLY A 279 23.68 -4.27 -3.70
N SER A 280 24.89 -4.76 -3.42
CA SER A 280 25.30 -6.12 -3.80
C SER A 280 24.52 -7.21 -3.03
N ILE A 281 24.44 -8.43 -3.59
CA ILE A 281 23.77 -9.58 -2.94
C ILE A 281 24.22 -9.74 -1.47
N LYS A 282 25.54 -9.65 -1.20
CA LYS A 282 26.08 -9.84 0.15
C LYS A 282 25.58 -8.81 1.15
N GLN A 283 25.52 -7.53 0.75
CA GLN A 283 25.26 -6.42 1.65
C GLN A 283 23.78 -6.06 1.75
N LEU A 284 23.04 -6.23 0.65
CA LEU A 284 21.62 -5.97 0.55
C LEU A 284 20.79 -7.08 1.20
N PHE A 285 21.16 -8.33 0.94
CA PHE A 285 20.59 -9.51 1.60
C PHE A 285 21.56 -9.97 2.69
N ARG A 286 21.59 -9.20 3.77
CA ARG A 286 22.62 -9.26 4.80
C ARG A 286 22.41 -10.44 5.73
N LEU A 287 23.47 -11.19 6.02
CA LEU A 287 23.45 -12.11 7.14
C LEU A 287 23.68 -11.29 8.40
N VAL A 288 22.64 -11.12 9.20
CA VAL A 288 22.69 -10.41 10.47
C VAL A 288 22.93 -11.43 11.57
N ASP A 289 24.05 -11.26 12.28
CA ASP A 289 24.48 -12.12 13.40
C ASP A 289 24.69 -11.33 14.69
N THR A 290 24.55 -10.01 14.63
CA THR A 290 24.83 -9.08 15.72
C THR A 290 23.83 -7.93 15.66
N ASP A 291 23.27 -7.56 16.80
CA ASP A 291 22.54 -6.30 16.94
C ASP A 291 23.53 -5.14 16.92
N ILE A 292 23.45 -4.26 15.93
CA ILE A 292 24.43 -3.18 15.76
C ILE A 292 24.30 -2.09 16.84
N VAL A 293 23.16 -2.01 17.53
CA VAL A 293 22.90 -1.03 18.59
C VAL A 293 23.43 -1.53 19.92
N THR A 294 23.17 -2.79 20.27
CA THR A 294 23.60 -3.36 21.56
C THR A 294 24.98 -4.01 21.51
N GLY A 295 25.42 -4.44 20.32
CA GLY A 295 26.62 -5.25 20.12
C GLY A 295 26.46 -6.73 20.47
N GLU A 296 25.25 -7.16 20.87
CA GLU A 296 24.97 -8.54 21.25
C GLU A 296 24.89 -9.46 20.03
N LYS A 297 25.45 -10.66 20.15
CA LYS A 297 25.32 -11.70 19.11
C LYS A 297 23.93 -12.31 19.14
N LEU A 298 23.38 -12.55 17.95
CA LEU A 298 22.12 -13.26 17.80
C LEU A 298 22.35 -14.76 18.01
N GLU A 299 21.48 -15.39 18.80
CA GLU A 299 21.47 -16.85 18.97
C GLU A 299 21.30 -17.57 17.63
N GLU A 300 20.41 -17.03 16.78
CA GLU A 300 20.11 -17.53 15.45
C GLU A 300 20.37 -16.42 14.40
N PRO A 301 21.57 -16.37 13.81
CA PRO A 301 21.86 -15.49 12.68
C PRO A 301 20.89 -15.73 11.52
N ARG A 302 20.45 -14.65 10.87
CA ARG A 302 19.46 -14.74 9.80
C ARG A 302 19.74 -13.78 8.67
N VAL A 303 19.26 -14.13 7.48
CA VAL A 303 19.28 -13.23 6.34
C VAL A 303 18.18 -12.19 6.52
N GLN A 304 18.55 -10.93 6.65
CA GLN A 304 17.63 -9.78 6.57
C GLN A 304 17.88 -9.02 5.28
N HIS A 305 16.80 -8.55 4.68
CA HIS A 305 16.85 -7.67 3.52
C HIS A 305 16.94 -6.22 4.00
N ALA A 306 18.10 -5.59 3.80
CA ALA A 306 18.46 -4.32 4.44
C ALA A 306 17.50 -3.17 4.11
N GLU A 307 17.12 -3.00 2.83
CA GLU A 307 16.24 -1.89 2.42
C GLU A 307 14.80 -2.01 2.95
N MET A 308 14.39 -3.20 3.44
CA MET A 308 13.11 -3.33 4.14
C MET A 308 13.04 -2.53 5.45
N GLY A 309 14.19 -2.07 5.97
CA GLY A 309 14.25 -1.10 7.06
C GLY A 309 13.87 0.32 6.64
N ARG A 310 13.90 0.63 5.33
CA ARG A 310 13.42 1.89 4.74
C ARG A 310 11.95 1.79 4.41
N ASP A 311 11.61 0.89 3.48
CA ASP A 311 10.26 0.63 3.02
C ASP A 311 10.17 -0.61 2.11
N GLN A 312 8.95 -1.14 1.93
CA GLN A 312 8.76 -2.38 1.18
C GLN A 312 8.69 -2.17 -0.34
N ALA A 313 8.52 -0.94 -0.82
CA ALA A 313 8.53 -0.61 -2.24
C ALA A 313 9.92 -0.84 -2.83
N HIS A 314 10.93 -0.27 -2.19
CA HIS A 314 12.31 -0.39 -2.62
C HIS A 314 12.86 -1.80 -2.37
N GLY A 315 12.49 -2.43 -1.24
CA GLY A 315 12.77 -3.86 -1.01
C GLY A 315 12.20 -4.75 -2.13
N SER A 316 10.98 -4.51 -2.60
CA SER A 316 10.47 -5.24 -3.77
C SER A 316 11.26 -4.96 -5.06
N GLY A 317 11.74 -3.72 -5.22
CA GLY A 317 12.61 -3.31 -6.33
C GLY A 317 13.96 -4.02 -6.32
N ASP A 318 14.56 -4.22 -5.14
CA ASP A 318 15.82 -4.96 -4.98
C ASP A 318 15.74 -6.38 -5.54
N LEU A 319 14.70 -7.12 -5.16
CA LEU A 319 14.48 -8.48 -5.63
C LEU A 319 14.18 -8.52 -7.13
N THR A 320 13.44 -7.52 -7.64
CA THR A 320 13.18 -7.36 -9.08
C THR A 320 14.47 -7.14 -9.87
N ASN A 321 15.30 -6.18 -9.45
CA ASN A 321 16.56 -5.88 -10.11
C ASN A 321 17.56 -7.05 -10.01
N THR A 322 17.60 -7.72 -8.86
CA THR A 322 18.41 -8.92 -8.64
C THR A 322 18.01 -10.06 -9.58
N ALA A 323 16.71 -10.28 -9.77
CA ALA A 323 16.22 -11.28 -10.72
C ALA A 323 16.66 -10.94 -12.14
N ILE A 324 16.51 -9.67 -12.56
CA ILE A 324 16.91 -9.21 -13.90
C ILE A 324 18.41 -9.41 -14.14
N ILE A 325 19.28 -8.98 -13.22
CA ILE A 325 20.73 -9.15 -13.37
C ILE A 325 21.09 -10.64 -13.37
N SER A 326 20.46 -11.46 -12.52
CA SER A 326 20.69 -12.90 -12.50
C SER A 326 20.33 -13.56 -13.84
N ARG A 327 19.27 -13.11 -14.54
CA ARG A 327 18.96 -13.56 -15.90
C ARG A 327 20.11 -13.27 -16.88
N LEU A 328 20.75 -12.11 -16.78
CA LEU A 328 21.90 -11.75 -17.63
C LEU A 328 23.08 -12.70 -17.40
N LEU A 329 23.38 -13.06 -16.14
CA LEU A 329 24.45 -14.03 -15.83
C LEU A 329 24.08 -15.43 -16.32
N LEU A 330 22.86 -15.88 -16.08
CA LEU A 330 22.39 -17.21 -16.48
C LEU A 330 22.39 -17.38 -18.01
N ALA A 331 21.97 -16.36 -18.76
CA ALA A 331 21.98 -16.38 -20.22
C ALA A 331 23.40 -16.56 -20.80
N GLN A 332 24.42 -16.09 -20.07
CA GLN A 332 25.83 -16.22 -20.41
C GLN A 332 26.50 -17.45 -19.79
N GLY A 333 25.79 -18.23 -18.95
CA GLY A 333 26.39 -19.34 -18.20
C GLY A 333 27.43 -18.90 -17.17
N THR A 334 27.41 -17.64 -16.75
CA THR A 334 28.39 -17.07 -15.82
C THR A 334 28.20 -17.63 -14.42
N LYS A 335 29.28 -18.19 -13.88
CA LYS A 335 29.42 -18.57 -12.48
C LYS A 335 30.37 -17.62 -11.77
N VAL A 336 30.29 -17.58 -10.45
CA VAL A 336 31.08 -16.70 -9.60
C VAL A 336 31.85 -17.48 -8.54
N ASP A 337 33.00 -16.94 -8.15
CA ASP A 337 33.75 -17.42 -7.00
C ASP A 337 32.89 -17.21 -5.73
N PRO A 338 32.67 -18.24 -4.91
CA PRO A 338 31.76 -18.15 -3.76
C PRO A 338 32.27 -17.22 -2.64
N VAL A 339 33.55 -16.83 -2.67
CA VAL A 339 34.16 -15.93 -1.69
C VAL A 339 34.32 -14.53 -2.27
N ASP A 340 34.95 -14.42 -3.44
CA ASP A 340 35.32 -13.14 -4.03
C ASP A 340 34.23 -12.51 -4.89
N GLY A 341 33.22 -13.28 -5.31
CA GLY A 341 32.12 -12.80 -6.17
C GLY A 341 32.50 -12.51 -7.62
N THR A 342 33.77 -12.67 -7.98
CA THR A 342 34.23 -12.45 -9.36
C THR A 342 33.82 -13.61 -10.27
N ALA A 343 33.62 -13.33 -11.57
CA ALA A 343 33.39 -14.38 -12.56
C ALA A 343 34.47 -15.48 -12.48
N SER A 344 34.04 -16.74 -12.46
CA SER A 344 34.92 -17.89 -12.18
C SER A 344 34.49 -19.15 -12.93
N THR A 345 35.48 -19.93 -13.34
CA THR A 345 35.31 -21.25 -13.95
C THR A 345 35.83 -22.38 -13.06
N LYS A 346 36.22 -22.06 -11.81
CA LYS A 346 36.67 -23.06 -10.82
C LYS A 346 35.54 -24.07 -10.55
N ALA A 347 35.92 -25.26 -10.10
CA ALA A 347 34.98 -26.36 -9.87
C ALA A 347 33.92 -26.04 -8.80
N ASP A 348 34.27 -25.20 -7.83
CA ASP A 348 33.41 -24.71 -6.76
C ASP A 348 32.65 -23.42 -7.11
N ALA A 349 32.76 -22.91 -8.34
CA ALA A 349 32.03 -21.74 -8.76
C ALA A 349 30.52 -22.00 -8.84
N VAL A 350 29.75 -21.04 -8.32
CA VAL A 350 28.29 -21.12 -8.13
C VAL A 350 27.56 -20.10 -9.01
N THR A 351 26.27 -20.30 -9.23
CA THR A 351 25.43 -19.26 -9.87
C THR A 351 25.15 -18.11 -8.89
N SER A 352 24.62 -16.98 -9.39
CA SER A 352 24.18 -15.88 -8.51
C SER A 352 23.08 -16.31 -7.54
N TYR A 353 22.21 -17.26 -7.95
CA TYR A 353 21.15 -17.80 -7.10
C TYR A 353 21.69 -18.72 -6.00
N GLU A 354 22.74 -19.49 -6.25
CA GLU A 354 23.37 -20.37 -5.24
C GLU A 354 24.34 -19.64 -4.30
N LEU A 355 24.78 -18.43 -4.68
CA LEU A 355 25.77 -17.64 -3.96
C LEU A 355 25.37 -17.40 -2.49
N LEU A 356 26.36 -17.49 -1.59
CA LEU A 356 26.23 -17.22 -0.15
C LEU A 356 25.08 -18.00 0.51
N ASP A 357 24.97 -19.27 0.11
CA ASP A 357 23.98 -20.25 0.58
C ASP A 357 22.54 -19.82 0.27
N ASN A 358 22.24 -19.75 -1.04
CA ASN A 358 20.96 -19.35 -1.62
C ASN A 358 20.46 -18.00 -1.08
N ARG A 359 21.34 -17.00 -1.06
CA ARG A 359 21.08 -15.75 -0.33
C ARG A 359 19.83 -15.01 -0.83
N ILE A 360 19.64 -15.00 -2.14
CA ILE A 360 18.46 -14.39 -2.78
C ILE A 360 17.18 -15.11 -2.34
N LEU A 361 17.18 -16.45 -2.26
CA LEU A 361 16.01 -17.23 -1.83
C LEU A 361 15.62 -16.91 -0.39
N LYS A 362 16.61 -16.87 0.51
CA LYS A 362 16.39 -16.57 1.93
C LYS A 362 15.85 -15.16 2.13
N ALA A 363 16.36 -14.19 1.38
CA ALA A 363 15.84 -12.82 1.41
C ALA A 363 14.42 -12.72 0.83
N ALA A 364 14.13 -13.39 -0.29
CA ALA A 364 12.77 -13.43 -0.85
C ALA A 364 11.78 -14.07 0.13
N ASN A 365 12.16 -15.14 0.82
CA ASN A 365 11.33 -15.78 1.84
C ASN A 365 11.11 -14.85 3.05
N TYR A 366 12.16 -14.19 3.55
CA TYR A 366 12.06 -13.20 4.62
C TYR A 366 11.16 -12.02 4.24
N PHE A 367 11.32 -11.50 3.02
CA PHE A 367 10.48 -10.44 2.47
C PHE A 367 9.00 -10.84 2.49
N TRP A 368 8.69 -12.04 1.98
CA TRP A 368 7.31 -12.51 1.92
C TRP A 368 6.72 -12.90 3.27
N GLN A 369 7.51 -13.35 4.25
CA GLN A 369 7.02 -13.55 5.61
C GLN A 369 6.37 -12.26 6.15
N TYR A 370 7.09 -11.14 6.05
CA TYR A 370 6.61 -9.85 6.51
C TYR A 370 5.44 -9.31 5.67
N MET A 371 5.55 -9.42 4.35
CA MET A 371 4.57 -8.91 3.40
C MET A 371 3.25 -9.68 3.40
N LEU A 372 3.24 -10.95 3.81
CA LEU A 372 2.02 -11.74 4.00
C LEU A 372 1.34 -11.47 5.36
N GLY A 373 1.94 -10.62 6.20
CA GLY A 373 1.40 -10.25 7.51
C GLY A 373 1.82 -11.17 8.66
N TYR A 374 2.76 -12.08 8.44
CA TYR A 374 3.32 -12.88 9.54
C TYR A 374 4.24 -12.03 10.42
N ASP A 375 4.31 -12.42 11.69
CA ASP A 375 5.31 -11.87 12.59
C ASP A 375 6.71 -12.18 12.05
N THR A 376 7.57 -11.17 12.05
CA THR A 376 8.89 -11.23 11.42
C THR A 376 9.88 -10.41 12.25
N LEU A 377 10.96 -11.06 12.70
CA LEU A 377 11.94 -10.44 13.58
C LEU A 377 12.92 -9.53 12.82
N TRP A 378 12.94 -8.26 13.17
CA TRP A 378 13.94 -7.29 12.71
C TRP A 378 15.00 -7.04 13.77
N THR A 379 16.27 -7.23 13.43
CA THR A 379 17.41 -6.77 14.23
C THR A 379 18.01 -5.51 13.58
N PRO A 380 18.31 -4.47 14.37
CA PRO A 380 18.96 -3.26 13.89
C PRO A 380 20.21 -3.52 13.04
N LEU A 381 20.31 -2.84 11.90
CA LEU A 381 21.44 -2.89 10.98
C LEU A 381 21.79 -1.52 10.41
N ALA A 382 23.04 -1.34 9.96
CA ALA A 382 23.48 -0.11 9.32
C ALA A 382 22.82 0.08 7.94
N ALA A 383 22.21 1.23 7.71
CA ALA A 383 21.81 1.69 6.38
C ALA A 383 22.96 2.44 5.67
N HIS A 384 23.80 3.11 6.46
CA HIS A 384 25.01 3.80 6.00
C HIS A 384 26.18 3.56 6.95
N THR A 385 27.38 3.60 6.39
CA THR A 385 28.64 3.47 7.12
C THR A 385 29.67 4.49 6.64
N ASP A 386 30.57 4.90 7.55
CA ASP A 386 31.77 5.63 7.15
C ASP A 386 32.80 4.69 6.48
N ILE A 387 33.93 5.26 6.02
CA ILE A 387 35.00 4.50 5.36
C ILE A 387 35.67 3.44 6.27
N ASN A 388 35.49 3.54 7.58
CA ASN A 388 36.01 2.57 8.56
C ASN A 388 34.96 1.49 8.90
N GLY A 389 33.76 1.57 8.32
CA GLY A 389 32.64 0.66 8.59
C GLY A 389 31.82 1.01 9.82
N ASN A 390 32.02 2.18 10.45
CA ASN A 390 31.19 2.59 11.57
C ASN A 390 29.80 3.02 11.06
N PRO A 391 28.69 2.58 11.70
CA PRO A 391 27.35 2.97 11.28
C PRO A 391 27.13 4.47 11.47
N THR A 392 26.64 5.14 10.42
CA THR A 392 26.23 6.55 10.45
C THR A 392 24.71 6.71 10.42
N VAL A 393 24.00 5.73 9.86
CA VAL A 393 22.53 5.61 9.85
C VAL A 393 22.17 4.16 10.17
N ILE A 394 21.19 3.93 11.04
CA ILE A 394 20.78 2.60 11.51
C ILE A 394 19.28 2.42 11.31
N TYR A 395 18.88 1.37 10.60
CA TYR A 395 17.48 0.95 10.58
C TYR A 395 17.13 0.17 11.84
N ARG A 396 16.62 0.89 12.84
CA ARG A 396 16.29 0.35 14.17
C ARG A 396 15.00 -0.46 14.20
N ILE A 397 14.03 -0.09 13.37
CA ILE A 397 12.72 -0.74 13.32
C ILE A 397 12.45 -1.29 11.92
N PHE A 398 11.51 -2.23 11.86
CA PHE A 398 10.99 -2.76 10.61
C PHE A 398 9.98 -1.76 10.03
N SER A 399 10.27 -1.18 8.86
CA SER A 399 9.36 -0.22 8.21
C SER A 399 8.02 -0.86 7.83
N ASP A 400 6.91 -0.23 8.21
CA ASP A 400 5.55 -0.61 7.84
C ASP A 400 5.08 0.03 6.52
N SER A 401 5.88 0.93 5.93
CA SER A 401 5.55 1.60 4.67
C SER A 401 5.43 0.58 3.54
N TYR A 402 4.32 0.63 2.80
CA TYR A 402 4.01 -0.28 1.69
C TYR A 402 3.82 -1.76 2.08
N ARG A 403 3.68 -2.08 3.37
CA ARG A 403 3.51 -3.48 3.79
C ARG A 403 2.26 -4.11 3.18
N GLY A 404 2.39 -5.36 2.71
CA GLY A 404 1.32 -6.11 2.04
C GLY A 404 1.12 -5.78 0.56
N ARG A 405 1.81 -4.77 0.04
CA ARG A 405 1.64 -4.34 -1.34
C ARG A 405 2.33 -5.30 -2.30
N MET A 406 1.56 -6.19 -2.93
CA MET A 406 2.11 -7.20 -3.85
C MET A 406 2.37 -6.67 -5.26
N ASN A 407 1.85 -5.48 -5.61
CA ASN A 407 1.88 -4.97 -6.98
C ASN A 407 3.25 -4.50 -7.48
N THR A 408 4.23 -4.37 -6.59
CA THR A 408 5.63 -4.10 -6.94
C THR A 408 6.46 -5.37 -7.11
N ALA A 409 5.92 -6.54 -6.77
CA ALA A 409 6.64 -7.80 -6.88
C ALA A 409 6.53 -8.38 -8.29
N ASN A 410 7.64 -8.30 -9.04
CA ASN A 410 7.71 -8.77 -10.42
C ASN A 410 8.90 -9.71 -10.68
N PHE A 411 9.35 -10.43 -9.64
CA PHE A 411 10.50 -11.35 -9.67
C PHE A 411 10.09 -12.84 -9.63
N TRP A 412 8.90 -13.18 -10.12
CA TRP A 412 8.31 -14.52 -9.97
C TRP A 412 9.07 -15.63 -10.71
N ASP A 413 9.87 -15.28 -11.72
CA ASP A 413 10.82 -16.21 -12.37
C ASP A 413 11.86 -16.77 -11.40
N THR A 414 12.19 -16.04 -10.32
CA THR A 414 13.06 -16.55 -9.26
C THR A 414 12.49 -17.83 -8.63
N TYR A 415 11.18 -17.89 -8.39
CA TYR A 415 10.51 -19.10 -7.87
C TYR A 415 10.66 -20.27 -8.85
N TYR A 416 10.40 -20.02 -10.14
CA TYR A 416 10.53 -21.04 -11.18
C TYR A 416 11.97 -21.56 -11.30
N TYR A 417 12.97 -20.69 -11.21
CA TYR A 417 14.37 -21.08 -11.28
C TYR A 417 14.75 -22.03 -10.14
N TYR A 418 14.48 -21.66 -8.88
CA TYR A 418 14.80 -22.53 -7.74
C TYR A 418 14.05 -23.86 -7.80
N LYS A 419 12.77 -23.84 -8.13
CA LYS A 419 11.93 -25.05 -8.20
C LYS A 419 12.35 -25.99 -9.33
N TYR A 420 12.43 -25.49 -10.56
CA TYR A 420 12.57 -26.34 -11.75
C TYR A 420 14.00 -26.51 -12.21
N THR A 421 14.86 -25.51 -12.02
CA THR A 421 16.26 -25.58 -12.45
C THR A 421 17.14 -26.16 -11.35
N LEU A 422 16.96 -25.73 -10.11
CA LEU A 422 17.73 -26.24 -8.96
C LEU A 422 17.06 -27.39 -8.21
N GLY A 423 15.79 -27.71 -8.49
CA GLY A 423 15.08 -28.82 -7.87
C GLY A 423 14.78 -28.61 -6.37
N ILE A 424 14.71 -27.35 -5.92
CA ILE A 424 14.43 -27.02 -4.52
C ILE A 424 12.94 -27.24 -4.22
N ASP A 425 12.67 -27.90 -3.09
CA ASP A 425 11.33 -27.98 -2.49
C ASP A 425 10.97 -26.62 -1.87
N MET A 426 10.27 -25.78 -2.64
CA MET A 426 9.98 -24.40 -2.27
C MET A 426 9.06 -24.30 -1.06
N GLU A 427 8.11 -25.21 -0.93
CA GLU A 427 7.17 -25.29 0.18
C GLU A 427 7.88 -25.61 1.51
N LYS A 428 9.02 -26.30 1.45
CA LYS A 428 9.87 -26.59 2.61
C LYS A 428 10.93 -25.51 2.87
N GLU A 429 11.65 -25.09 1.84
CA GLU A 429 12.83 -24.23 1.98
C GLU A 429 12.49 -22.73 1.96
N ALA A 430 11.38 -22.34 1.33
CA ALA A 430 10.92 -20.95 1.25
C ALA A 430 9.38 -20.86 1.31
N PRO A 431 8.75 -21.33 2.41
CA PRO A 431 7.30 -21.48 2.53
C PRO A 431 6.53 -20.19 2.27
N TYR A 432 7.03 -19.04 2.75
CA TYR A 432 6.36 -17.76 2.57
C TYR A 432 6.46 -17.25 1.14
N PHE A 433 7.59 -17.49 0.46
CA PHE A 433 7.69 -17.17 -0.96
C PHE A 433 6.79 -18.08 -1.80
N ALA A 434 6.69 -19.37 -1.48
CA ALA A 434 5.77 -20.30 -2.14
C ALA A 434 4.30 -19.89 -1.94
N GLU A 435 3.93 -19.49 -0.73
CA GLU A 435 2.60 -18.98 -0.42
C GLU A 435 2.30 -17.70 -1.22
N ALA A 436 3.20 -16.72 -1.20
CA ALA A 436 3.04 -15.48 -1.94
C ALA A 436 2.94 -15.71 -3.45
N PHE A 437 3.76 -16.63 -3.99
CA PHE A 437 3.67 -17.04 -5.39
C PHE A 437 2.29 -17.57 -5.73
N SER A 438 1.72 -18.45 -4.89
CA SER A 438 0.36 -18.99 -5.11
C SER A 438 -0.76 -17.92 -5.03
N LYS A 439 -0.53 -16.82 -4.30
CA LYS A 439 -1.51 -15.74 -4.06
C LYS A 439 -1.22 -14.45 -4.84
N ARG A 440 -0.26 -14.46 -5.76
CA ARG A 440 0.22 -13.26 -6.50
C ARG A 440 -0.86 -12.61 -7.36
N LEU A 441 -0.69 -11.33 -7.69
CA LEU A 441 -1.62 -10.61 -8.58
C LEU A 441 -1.55 -11.17 -10.02
N PRO A 442 -2.67 -11.16 -10.79
CA PRO A 442 -2.59 -11.26 -12.24
C PRO A 442 -1.68 -10.17 -12.80
N THR A 443 -1.14 -10.34 -14.02
CA THR A 443 -0.24 -9.29 -14.55
C THR A 443 -1.02 -8.03 -14.90
N ASN A 444 -2.31 -8.16 -15.22
CA ASN A 444 -3.23 -7.04 -15.29
C ASN A 444 -4.14 -7.02 -14.06
N TYR A 445 -4.03 -5.98 -13.25
CA TYR A 445 -4.73 -5.84 -11.97
C TYR A 445 -5.25 -4.42 -11.76
N TYR A 446 -6.08 -4.24 -10.75
CA TYR A 446 -6.56 -2.94 -10.30
C TYR A 446 -5.85 -2.52 -9.02
N TYR A 447 -5.40 -1.27 -8.98
CA TYR A 447 -4.82 -0.65 -7.79
C TYR A 447 -5.35 0.78 -7.63
N GLN A 448 -5.87 1.09 -6.44
CA GLN A 448 -6.44 2.41 -6.11
C GLN A 448 -7.46 2.91 -7.16
N GLY A 449 -8.29 1.99 -7.68
CA GLY A 449 -9.34 2.28 -8.66
C GLY A 449 -8.89 2.36 -10.12
N LYS A 450 -7.61 2.12 -10.44
CA LYS A 450 -7.05 2.17 -11.80
C LYS A 450 -6.61 0.81 -12.28
N ALA A 451 -6.82 0.52 -13.57
CA ALA A 451 -6.24 -0.65 -14.22
C ALA A 451 -4.73 -0.43 -14.42
N ILE A 452 -3.93 -1.43 -14.08
CA ILE A 452 -2.47 -1.43 -14.15
C ILE A 452 -2.03 -2.71 -14.86
N SER A 453 -1.03 -2.59 -15.72
CA SER A 453 -0.34 -3.70 -16.38
C SER A 453 1.07 -3.81 -15.82
N ALA A 454 1.43 -4.98 -15.29
CA ALA A 454 2.78 -5.28 -14.82
C ALA A 454 3.78 -5.23 -15.98
N TRP A 455 3.37 -5.57 -17.21
CA TRP A 455 4.20 -5.44 -18.41
C TRP A 455 4.66 -4.00 -18.63
N ASP A 456 3.77 -3.04 -18.36
CA ASP A 456 4.02 -1.61 -18.54
C ASP A 456 4.79 -0.96 -17.38
N ASN A 457 5.17 -1.75 -16.35
CA ASN A 457 5.90 -1.22 -15.20
C ASN A 457 7.24 -0.60 -15.63
N VAL A 458 7.49 0.64 -15.22
CA VAL A 458 8.73 1.37 -15.53
C VAL A 458 9.95 0.79 -14.80
N ASP A 459 9.72 0.11 -13.67
CA ASP A 459 10.77 -0.52 -12.85
C ASP A 459 11.09 -1.97 -13.31
N GLY A 460 10.42 -2.46 -14.37
CA GLY A 460 10.71 -3.75 -14.98
C GLY A 460 10.04 -4.97 -14.30
N GLY A 461 10.55 -6.16 -14.63
CA GLY A 461 10.12 -7.45 -14.07
C GLY A 461 8.83 -8.05 -14.62
N GLY A 462 7.91 -7.25 -15.18
CA GLY A 462 6.65 -7.75 -15.76
C GLY A 462 6.82 -8.77 -16.89
N ASP A 463 8.04 -8.93 -17.40
CA ASP A 463 8.44 -9.91 -18.41
C ASP A 463 8.90 -11.26 -17.82
N PHE A 464 8.75 -11.50 -16.51
CA PHE A 464 9.18 -12.73 -15.84
C PHE A 464 8.67 -14.01 -16.53
N TRP A 465 7.47 -13.95 -17.13
CA TRP A 465 6.84 -15.10 -17.76
C TRP A 465 7.58 -15.61 -19.00
N LEU A 466 8.40 -14.75 -19.64
CA LEU A 466 9.27 -15.15 -20.75
C LEU A 466 10.31 -16.19 -20.32
N TYR A 467 10.69 -16.18 -19.04
CA TYR A 467 11.75 -17.00 -18.46
C TYR A 467 11.23 -18.28 -17.78
N ILE A 468 9.91 -18.55 -17.85
CA ILE A 468 9.34 -19.77 -17.29
C ILE A 468 9.95 -20.98 -18.02
N PRO A 469 10.52 -21.95 -17.28
CA PRO A 469 11.13 -23.13 -17.88
C PRO A 469 10.04 -24.09 -18.39
N LYS A 470 10.33 -24.82 -19.46
CA LYS A 470 9.40 -25.79 -20.07
C LYS A 470 8.79 -26.77 -19.07
N ALA A 471 9.53 -27.18 -18.05
CA ALA A 471 9.04 -28.10 -17.02
C ALA A 471 7.80 -27.58 -16.27
N ALA A 472 7.57 -26.26 -16.23
CA ALA A 472 6.39 -25.65 -15.64
C ALA A 472 5.11 -25.82 -16.48
N GLU A 473 5.18 -26.34 -17.72
CA GLU A 473 3.99 -26.73 -18.49
C GLU A 473 3.11 -27.71 -17.69
N ALA A 474 3.74 -28.56 -16.86
CA ALA A 474 3.04 -29.50 -16.00
C ALA A 474 2.18 -28.83 -14.90
N GLU A 475 2.40 -27.55 -14.60
CA GLU A 475 1.55 -26.79 -13.67
C GLU A 475 0.18 -26.48 -14.28
N GLY A 476 0.10 -26.35 -15.62
CA GLY A 476 -1.11 -25.93 -16.33
C GLY A 476 -1.69 -24.65 -15.70
N THR A 477 -2.95 -24.70 -15.32
CA THR A 477 -3.66 -23.57 -14.69
C THR A 477 -3.52 -23.51 -13.17
N LYS A 478 -2.81 -24.46 -12.53
CA LYS A 478 -2.79 -24.64 -11.07
C LYS A 478 -2.40 -23.38 -10.31
N TYR A 479 -1.39 -22.67 -10.79
CA TYR A 479 -0.86 -21.48 -10.14
C TYR A 479 -1.14 -20.20 -10.93
N LEU A 480 -2.06 -20.23 -11.91
CA LEU A 480 -2.46 -19.00 -12.58
C LEU A 480 -3.25 -18.12 -11.61
N PRO A 481 -2.85 -16.85 -11.41
CA PRO A 481 -3.62 -15.94 -10.60
C PRO A 481 -4.95 -15.65 -11.30
N LYS A 482 -6.04 -15.67 -10.53
CA LYS A 482 -7.37 -15.33 -11.06
C LYS A 482 -7.45 -13.85 -11.40
N GLU A 483 -8.04 -13.55 -12.55
CA GLU A 483 -8.30 -12.19 -13.01
C GLU A 483 -9.23 -11.45 -12.03
N GLN A 484 -8.97 -10.17 -11.84
CA GLN A 484 -9.88 -9.30 -11.08
C GLN A 484 -11.03 -8.83 -11.99
N PRO A 485 -12.29 -8.97 -11.56
CA PRO A 485 -13.42 -8.70 -12.45
C PRO A 485 -13.60 -7.22 -12.77
N ASN A 486 -13.23 -6.32 -11.84
CA ASN A 486 -13.30 -4.87 -11.99
C ASN A 486 -12.50 -4.18 -10.86
N SER A 487 -12.48 -2.85 -10.85
CA SER A 487 -11.77 -2.04 -9.85
C SER A 487 -12.46 -1.93 -8.49
N ALA A 488 -13.63 -2.54 -8.32
CA ALA A 488 -14.45 -2.45 -7.12
C ALA A 488 -14.33 -3.70 -6.24
N LEU A 489 -14.29 -4.88 -6.85
CA LEU A 489 -14.32 -6.15 -6.11
C LEU A 489 -12.92 -6.70 -5.85
N ILE A 490 -12.64 -6.95 -4.57
CA ILE A 490 -11.46 -7.68 -4.09
C ILE A 490 -11.92 -9.00 -3.50
N GLN A 491 -11.58 -10.09 -4.18
CA GLN A 491 -11.88 -11.46 -3.77
C GLN A 491 -10.91 -11.89 -2.66
N ILE A 492 -11.44 -12.34 -1.51
CA ILE A 492 -10.62 -12.66 -0.32
C ILE A 492 -10.13 -14.10 -0.35
N ASP A 493 -10.96 -15.03 -0.86
CA ASP A 493 -10.70 -16.46 -0.95
C ASP A 493 -9.43 -16.84 -1.70
N GLU A 494 -9.04 -16.00 -2.67
CA GLU A 494 -7.83 -16.16 -3.48
C GLU A 494 -6.56 -15.63 -2.77
N ARG A 495 -6.73 -14.74 -1.78
CA ARG A 495 -5.68 -13.83 -1.30
C ARG A 495 -5.84 -13.48 0.17
N TYR A 496 -5.75 -14.48 1.04
CA TYR A 496 -5.67 -14.26 2.49
C TYR A 496 -4.60 -15.13 3.12
N ALA A 497 -3.96 -14.65 4.19
CA ALA A 497 -3.17 -15.51 5.08
C ALA A 497 -3.99 -15.85 6.33
N ALA A 498 -3.82 -17.07 6.84
CA ALA A 498 -4.45 -17.54 8.06
C ALA A 498 -3.40 -17.68 9.17
N PHE A 499 -3.76 -17.25 10.39
CA PHE A 499 -2.87 -17.31 11.55
C PHE A 499 -3.28 -18.40 12.56
N ASP A 500 -4.34 -19.14 12.24
CA ASP A 500 -4.85 -20.27 12.99
C ASP A 500 -5.51 -21.30 12.05
N ASN A 501 -6.00 -22.39 12.62
CA ASN A 501 -6.65 -23.47 11.88
C ASN A 501 -8.19 -23.31 11.81
N ASN A 502 -8.73 -22.11 12.07
CA ASN A 502 -10.17 -21.86 12.12
C ASN A 502 -10.73 -21.34 10.79
N SER A 503 -9.92 -21.23 9.74
CA SER A 503 -10.34 -20.72 8.43
C SER A 503 -9.95 -21.66 7.28
N THR A 504 -10.78 -21.71 6.25
CA THR A 504 -10.51 -22.48 5.03
C THR A 504 -11.25 -21.89 3.84
N THR A 505 -10.65 -21.95 2.66
CA THR A 505 -11.37 -21.68 1.41
C THR A 505 -12.41 -22.77 1.16
N LYS A 506 -13.61 -22.36 0.75
CA LYS A 506 -14.73 -23.21 0.32
C LYS A 506 -15.25 -22.71 -1.02
N LYS A 507 -15.98 -23.58 -1.72
CA LYS A 507 -16.66 -23.25 -2.97
C LYS A 507 -18.08 -23.79 -2.97
N GLU A 508 -19.03 -22.95 -3.34
CA GLU A 508 -20.45 -23.27 -3.50
C GLU A 508 -20.93 -22.73 -4.85
N GLY A 509 -21.19 -23.62 -5.81
CA GLY A 509 -21.46 -23.22 -7.20
C GLY A 509 -20.29 -22.42 -7.78
N ASP A 510 -20.57 -21.19 -8.22
CA ASP A 510 -19.58 -20.26 -8.79
C ASP A 510 -18.95 -19.33 -7.74
N ILE A 511 -19.44 -19.34 -6.49
CA ILE A 511 -18.92 -18.51 -5.40
C ILE A 511 -17.84 -19.29 -4.67
N SER A 512 -16.69 -18.65 -4.49
CA SER A 512 -15.60 -19.13 -3.64
C SER A 512 -15.43 -18.12 -2.50
N TYR A 513 -15.24 -18.60 -1.29
CA TYR A 513 -15.27 -17.80 -0.07
C TYR A 513 -14.39 -18.41 1.02
N VAL A 514 -14.06 -17.62 2.03
CA VAL A 514 -13.37 -18.08 3.25
C VAL A 514 -14.42 -18.39 4.31
N GLU A 515 -14.54 -19.66 4.69
CA GLU A 515 -15.30 -20.08 5.86
C GLU A 515 -14.43 -19.87 7.10
N VAL A 516 -14.91 -19.11 8.09
CA VAL A 516 -14.23 -18.87 9.37
C VAL A 516 -15.09 -19.34 10.52
N LYS A 517 -14.56 -20.23 11.35
CA LYS A 517 -15.15 -20.59 12.66
C LYS A 517 -14.77 -19.53 13.68
N ALA A 518 -15.70 -18.66 14.07
CA ALA A 518 -15.47 -17.65 15.10
C ALA A 518 -15.25 -18.29 16.47
N THR A 519 -14.31 -17.76 17.25
CA THR A 519 -14.05 -18.21 18.62
C THR A 519 -14.14 -17.05 19.62
N GLU A 520 -14.31 -17.33 20.91
CA GLU A 520 -14.37 -16.30 21.94
C GLU A 520 -13.05 -15.51 22.05
N LYS A 521 -11.93 -16.14 21.69
CA LYS A 521 -10.60 -15.49 21.63
C LYS A 521 -10.36 -14.76 20.30
N GLY A 522 -11.23 -14.96 19.32
CA GLY A 522 -11.07 -14.47 17.96
C GLY A 522 -10.32 -15.44 17.05
N SER A 523 -10.79 -15.54 15.80
CA SER A 523 -10.13 -16.26 14.72
C SER A 523 -9.53 -15.27 13.73
N LYS A 524 -8.26 -15.47 13.35
CA LYS A 524 -7.46 -14.44 12.70
C LYS A 524 -7.08 -14.79 11.27
N ILE A 525 -7.47 -13.94 10.33
CA ILE A 525 -7.03 -13.95 8.95
C ILE A 525 -6.61 -12.54 8.51
N VAL A 526 -5.88 -12.43 7.41
CA VAL A 526 -5.58 -11.14 6.77
C VAL A 526 -5.85 -11.25 5.27
N PRO A 527 -6.85 -10.54 4.73
CA PRO A 527 -6.91 -10.25 3.30
C PRO A 527 -5.67 -9.49 2.82
N LEU A 528 -5.12 -9.92 1.69
CA LEU A 528 -3.89 -9.42 1.10
C LEU A 528 -4.17 -8.52 -0.12
N SER A 529 -3.19 -7.70 -0.51
CA SER A 529 -3.27 -6.84 -1.70
C SER A 529 -4.46 -5.87 -1.71
N LEU A 530 -4.89 -5.40 -0.54
CA LEU A 530 -5.96 -4.42 -0.46
C LEU A 530 -5.50 -3.07 -0.99
N SER A 531 -6.35 -2.44 -1.79
CA SER A 531 -6.17 -1.05 -2.18
C SER A 531 -7.51 -0.34 -2.20
N TYR A 532 -7.51 0.87 -1.68
CA TYR A 532 -8.69 1.72 -1.64
C TYR A 532 -8.55 2.81 -2.72
N PRO A 533 -9.65 3.29 -3.30
CA PRO A 533 -9.66 4.55 -4.04
C PRO A 533 -9.25 5.75 -3.16
N ASP A 534 -9.58 6.97 -3.59
CA ASP A 534 -9.35 8.18 -2.81
C ASP A 534 -10.06 8.17 -1.44
N ARG A 535 -9.29 7.96 -0.36
CA ARG A 535 -9.76 7.97 1.05
C ARG A 535 -9.89 9.38 1.64
N THR A 536 -9.51 10.45 0.93
CA THR A 536 -9.69 11.83 1.43
C THR A 536 -11.16 12.28 1.45
N LYS A 537 -12.06 11.43 0.95
CA LYS A 537 -13.51 11.53 0.97
C LYS A 537 -14.09 10.28 1.63
N PRO A 538 -15.39 10.25 1.99
CA PRO A 538 -16.04 9.03 2.44
C PRO A 538 -15.74 7.87 1.48
N CYS A 539 -15.16 6.81 2.01
CA CYS A 539 -14.72 5.63 1.27
C CYS A 539 -15.51 4.44 1.80
N ILE A 540 -16.76 4.33 1.34
CA ILE A 540 -17.67 3.27 1.77
C ILE A 540 -17.23 1.94 1.14
N VAL A 541 -16.92 0.98 1.99
CA VAL A 541 -16.54 -0.39 1.64
C VAL A 541 -17.67 -1.31 2.06
N GLY A 542 -18.03 -2.26 1.19
CA GLY A 542 -19.00 -3.32 1.49
C GLY A 542 -18.31 -4.66 1.66
N LEU A 543 -18.49 -5.31 2.81
CA LEU A 543 -18.07 -6.69 3.05
C LEU A 543 -19.23 -7.62 2.73
N LYS A 544 -19.04 -8.54 1.77
CA LYS A 544 -20.01 -9.59 1.47
C LYS A 544 -19.78 -10.79 2.38
N PHE A 545 -20.79 -11.14 3.17
CA PHE A 545 -20.69 -12.19 4.18
C PHE A 545 -22.01 -12.94 4.37
N ARG A 546 -21.96 -14.10 5.02
CA ARG A 546 -23.12 -14.75 5.65
C ARG A 546 -22.72 -15.41 6.97
N THR A 547 -23.68 -15.60 7.85
CA THR A 547 -23.48 -16.20 9.18
C THR A 547 -24.67 -17.09 9.57
N ASN A 548 -24.42 -18.00 10.51
CA ASN A 548 -25.43 -18.82 11.16
C ASN A 548 -25.70 -18.43 12.63
N GLY A 549 -25.34 -17.20 12.98
CA GLY A 549 -25.35 -16.66 14.33
C GLY A 549 -24.67 -15.31 14.39
N THR A 550 -24.64 -14.68 15.57
CA THR A 550 -23.99 -13.37 15.73
C THR A 550 -22.48 -13.52 15.91
N ALA A 551 -21.72 -12.58 15.35
CA ALA A 551 -20.28 -12.46 15.57
C ALA A 551 -19.85 -10.98 15.55
N LYS A 552 -18.60 -10.72 15.91
CA LYS A 552 -17.95 -9.42 15.69
C LYS A 552 -16.77 -9.62 14.75
N LEU A 553 -16.60 -8.67 13.83
CA LEU A 553 -15.39 -8.55 13.02
C LEU A 553 -14.64 -7.31 13.47
N GLU A 554 -13.51 -7.53 14.13
CA GLU A 554 -12.57 -6.48 14.49
C GLU A 554 -11.53 -6.32 13.37
N MET A 555 -11.33 -5.09 12.91
CA MET A 555 -10.41 -4.73 11.84
C MET A 555 -9.29 -3.85 12.37
N SER A 556 -8.05 -4.27 12.16
CA SER A 556 -6.87 -3.62 12.71
C SER A 556 -5.74 -3.49 11.68
N LYS A 557 -4.78 -2.60 11.97
CA LYS A 557 -3.58 -2.37 11.13
C LYS A 557 -2.62 -3.55 11.22
N GLU A 558 -2.45 -4.07 12.42
CA GLU A 558 -1.56 -5.18 12.78
C GLU A 558 -2.31 -6.23 13.60
N ILE A 559 -1.82 -7.48 13.59
CA ILE A 559 -2.47 -8.67 14.19
C ILE A 559 -2.83 -8.52 15.68
N ASN A 560 -2.11 -7.67 16.42
CA ASN A 560 -2.30 -7.42 17.85
C ASN A 560 -2.51 -5.93 18.17
N SER A 561 -2.76 -5.10 17.16
CA SER A 561 -3.08 -3.67 17.37
C SER A 561 -4.55 -3.45 17.72
N THR A 562 -4.84 -2.32 18.35
CA THR A 562 -6.22 -1.89 18.61
C THR A 562 -7.01 -1.80 17.30
N PRO A 563 -8.20 -2.41 17.20
CA PRO A 563 -9.06 -2.27 16.03
C PRO A 563 -9.47 -0.81 15.82
N TYR A 564 -9.36 -0.31 14.59
CA TYR A 564 -9.88 1.02 14.23
C TYR A 564 -11.35 0.95 13.77
N THR A 565 -11.80 -0.22 13.32
CA THR A 565 -13.20 -0.48 12.96
C THR A 565 -13.63 -1.81 13.57
N THR A 566 -14.83 -1.87 14.13
CA THR A 566 -15.46 -3.13 14.56
C THR A 566 -16.86 -3.20 13.95
N LEU A 567 -17.16 -4.30 13.27
CA LEU A 567 -18.47 -4.57 12.72
C LEU A 567 -19.18 -5.62 13.55
N THR A 568 -20.45 -5.40 13.79
CA THR A 568 -21.32 -6.41 14.39
C THR A 568 -21.97 -7.18 13.26
N LEU A 569 -21.69 -8.48 13.20
CA LEU A 569 -22.27 -9.38 12.21
C LEU A 569 -23.52 -10.01 12.84
N PRO A 570 -24.73 -9.70 12.34
CA PRO A 570 -25.96 -10.32 12.82
C PRO A 570 -26.04 -11.77 12.32
N ASP A 571 -27.05 -12.52 12.77
CA ASP A 571 -27.38 -13.81 12.16
C ASP A 571 -28.06 -13.56 10.80
N THR A 572 -27.41 -13.93 9.69
CA THR A 572 -27.99 -13.76 8.35
C THR A 572 -28.84 -14.95 7.91
N ASN A 573 -29.02 -15.97 8.75
CA ASN A 573 -29.70 -17.23 8.43
C ASN A 573 -29.11 -17.89 7.16
N ASP A 574 -27.78 -17.89 7.06
CA ASP A 574 -27.02 -18.41 5.91
C ASP A 574 -27.29 -17.70 4.56
N GLU A 575 -27.93 -16.53 4.58
CA GLU A 575 -28.10 -15.70 3.38
C GLU A 575 -26.93 -14.73 3.19
N TRP A 576 -26.43 -14.61 1.95
CA TRP A 576 -25.43 -13.61 1.60
C TRP A 576 -25.98 -12.19 1.70
N LYS A 577 -25.30 -11.35 2.48
CA LYS A 577 -25.57 -9.92 2.65
C LYS A 577 -24.30 -9.11 2.52
N TYR A 578 -24.45 -7.81 2.30
CA TYR A 578 -23.38 -6.84 2.50
C TYR A 578 -23.56 -6.11 3.83
N ILE A 579 -22.47 -5.91 4.56
CA ILE A 579 -22.39 -4.91 5.62
C ILE A 579 -21.38 -3.84 5.20
N THR A 580 -21.64 -2.58 5.49
CA THR A 580 -20.79 -1.47 5.04
C THR A 580 -20.07 -0.78 6.18
N TYR A 581 -18.92 -0.19 5.86
CA TYR A 581 -18.11 0.63 6.75
C TYR A 581 -17.37 1.70 5.96
N ASP A 582 -16.92 2.75 6.63
CA ASP A 582 -16.27 3.90 5.99
C ASP A 582 -14.77 3.93 6.32
N MET A 583 -13.95 3.88 5.27
CA MET A 583 -12.48 3.96 5.33
C MET A 583 -11.96 5.36 5.00
N GLY A 584 -12.84 6.36 4.91
CA GLY A 584 -12.47 7.76 4.77
C GLY A 584 -11.51 8.21 5.87
N THR A 585 -10.61 9.15 5.57
CA THR A 585 -9.57 9.61 6.51
C THR A 585 -10.11 10.28 7.76
N ASP A 586 -11.37 10.71 7.75
CA ASP A 586 -12.10 11.23 8.92
C ASP A 586 -12.63 10.13 9.86
N LYS A 587 -12.56 8.87 9.44
CA LYS A 587 -12.97 7.68 10.20
C LYS A 587 -11.78 6.78 10.53
N VAL A 588 -10.90 6.58 9.56
CA VAL A 588 -9.65 5.83 9.70
C VAL A 588 -8.51 6.73 9.25
N SER A 589 -7.77 7.30 10.20
CA SER A 589 -6.70 8.27 9.94
C SER A 589 -5.53 7.63 9.17
N PHE A 590 -4.61 8.47 8.68
CA PHE A 590 -3.35 7.98 8.10
C PHE A 590 -2.42 7.32 9.13
N SER A 591 -2.51 7.68 10.42
CA SER A 591 -1.78 6.98 11.48
C SER A 591 -2.30 5.55 11.70
N GLN A 592 -3.62 5.36 11.59
CA GLN A 592 -4.25 4.05 11.70
C GLN A 592 -4.04 3.18 10.45
N LEU A 593 -4.02 3.79 9.26
CA LEU A 593 -3.78 3.07 8.01
C LEU A 593 -3.21 4.02 6.96
N ASP A 594 -1.95 3.83 6.58
CA ASP A 594 -1.31 4.56 5.49
C ASP A 594 -2.00 4.28 4.13
N LYS A 595 -1.86 5.20 3.16
CA LYS A 595 -2.49 5.09 1.84
C LYS A 595 -1.98 3.90 1.01
N ASP A 596 -0.74 3.47 1.23
CA ASP A 596 -0.08 2.42 0.46
C ASP A 596 0.10 1.11 1.26
N TYR A 597 -0.43 1.06 2.49
CA TYR A 597 -0.53 -0.17 3.28
C TYR A 597 -1.67 -1.05 2.74
N SER A 598 -1.39 -2.34 2.52
CA SER A 598 -2.27 -3.25 1.75
C SER A 598 -2.71 -4.51 2.53
N LEU A 599 -2.56 -4.51 3.86
CA LEU A 599 -3.11 -5.54 4.75
C LEU A 599 -4.29 -4.98 5.57
N LEU A 600 -5.22 -5.86 5.91
CA LEU A 600 -6.34 -5.58 6.81
C LEU A 600 -6.52 -6.78 7.73
N TYR A 601 -6.10 -6.70 8.98
CA TYR A 601 -6.21 -7.85 9.86
C TYR A 601 -7.65 -8.00 10.32
N PHE A 602 -8.21 -9.19 10.13
CA PHE A 602 -9.52 -9.57 10.60
C PHE A 602 -9.36 -10.43 11.85
N ASN A 603 -10.01 -10.02 12.94
CA ASN A 603 -10.21 -10.85 14.12
C ASN A 603 -11.72 -11.10 14.30
N ILE A 604 -12.14 -12.35 14.06
CA ILE A 604 -13.56 -12.74 14.06
C ILE A 604 -13.90 -13.37 15.41
N VAL A 605 -14.63 -12.65 16.24
CA VAL A 605 -14.98 -13.03 17.61
C VAL A 605 -16.43 -13.53 17.68
N GLY A 606 -16.64 -14.72 18.26
CA GLY A 606 -17.97 -15.30 18.39
C GLY A 606 -17.98 -16.66 19.09
N ALA A 607 -19.15 -17.09 19.57
CA ALA A 607 -19.29 -18.35 20.31
C ALA A 607 -19.53 -19.55 19.36
N GLY A 608 -18.57 -19.82 18.47
CA GLY A 608 -18.66 -20.92 17.50
C GLY A 608 -19.45 -20.62 16.23
N THR A 609 -19.90 -19.37 16.06
CA THR A 609 -20.55 -18.86 14.83
C THR A 609 -19.67 -19.15 13.62
N THR A 610 -20.27 -19.65 12.54
CA THR A 610 -19.59 -19.76 11.24
C THR A 610 -19.82 -18.46 10.49
N VAL A 611 -18.74 -17.85 10.00
CA VAL A 611 -18.75 -16.60 9.23
C VAL A 611 -18.10 -16.88 7.89
N ASP A 612 -18.90 -16.85 6.83
CA ASP A 612 -18.40 -16.98 5.47
C ASP A 612 -18.15 -15.60 4.88
N ILE A 613 -16.98 -15.40 4.27
CA ILE A 613 -16.53 -14.13 3.72
C ILE A 613 -16.15 -14.33 2.25
N ASP A 614 -16.84 -13.63 1.34
CA ASP A 614 -16.60 -13.73 -0.11
C ASP A 614 -15.62 -12.63 -0.56
N CYS A 615 -16.08 -11.38 -0.58
CA CYS A 615 -15.32 -10.27 -1.15
C CYS A 615 -15.61 -8.93 -0.49
N LEU A 616 -14.73 -7.98 -0.80
CA LEU A 616 -14.88 -6.57 -0.49
C LEU A 616 -15.23 -5.77 -1.75
N ASP A 617 -16.27 -4.96 -1.68
CA ASP A 617 -16.56 -3.89 -2.65
C ASP A 617 -15.99 -2.58 -2.12
N VAL A 618 -14.80 -2.17 -2.60
CA VAL A 618 -14.12 -0.93 -2.19
C VAL A 618 -14.73 0.34 -2.81
N GLN A 619 -15.81 0.18 -3.59
CA GLN A 619 -16.57 1.26 -4.21
C GLN A 619 -18.08 1.09 -3.94
N ALA A 620 -18.44 0.52 -2.79
CA ALA A 620 -19.81 0.13 -2.44
C ALA A 620 -20.83 1.27 -2.59
N SER A 621 -20.44 2.53 -2.40
CA SER A 621 -21.33 3.68 -2.62
C SER A 621 -21.85 3.83 -4.06
N LYS A 622 -21.21 3.18 -5.04
CA LYS A 622 -21.64 3.17 -6.45
C LYS A 622 -22.58 2.01 -6.77
N HIS A 623 -22.56 0.93 -5.99
CA HIS A 623 -23.22 -0.34 -6.35
C HIS A 623 -24.27 -0.78 -5.33
N LEU A 624 -24.17 -0.33 -4.08
CA LEU A 624 -25.02 -0.76 -2.96
C LEU A 624 -25.91 0.38 -2.47
N THR A 625 -27.12 0.00 -2.07
CA THR A 625 -27.97 0.80 -1.21
C THR A 625 -27.74 0.41 0.25
N VAL A 626 -27.74 1.38 1.16
CA VAL A 626 -27.46 1.14 2.59
C VAL A 626 -28.66 1.59 3.42
N PRO A 627 -29.37 0.67 4.10
CA PRO A 627 -30.38 1.02 5.09
C PRO A 627 -29.76 1.89 6.19
N THR A 628 -30.40 3.01 6.53
CA THR A 628 -29.92 3.91 7.59
C THR A 628 -31.03 4.12 8.61
N PHE A 629 -30.76 3.82 9.88
CA PHE A 629 -31.71 4.07 10.96
C PHE A 629 -32.02 5.57 11.05
N LYS A 630 -33.30 5.94 11.15
CA LYS A 630 -33.70 7.36 11.23
C LYS A 630 -33.11 8.08 12.44
N ALA A 631 -32.92 7.35 13.54
CA ALA A 631 -32.28 7.82 14.76
C ALA A 631 -30.74 7.75 14.72
N GLY A 632 -30.14 7.44 13.56
CA GLY A 632 -28.70 7.22 13.39
C GLY A 632 -28.24 5.79 13.75
N ASN A 633 -27.06 5.42 13.25
CA ASN A 633 -26.51 4.06 13.36
C ASN A 633 -25.61 3.84 14.59
N SER A 634 -25.34 4.86 15.39
CA SER A 634 -24.53 4.72 16.60
C SER A 634 -25.16 3.75 17.59
N ASP A 635 -24.31 3.01 18.30
CA ASP A 635 -24.72 2.12 19.38
C ASP A 635 -25.57 2.87 20.41
N LEU A 636 -26.58 2.19 20.94
CA LEU A 636 -27.54 2.77 21.87
C LEU A 636 -27.31 2.20 23.27
N ASN A 637 -26.89 3.06 24.20
CA ASN A 637 -26.73 2.72 25.61
C ASN A 637 -27.86 3.37 26.43
N LEU A 638 -28.82 2.57 26.87
CA LEU A 638 -29.98 3.00 27.66
C LEU A 638 -29.84 2.59 29.11
N PHE A 639 -30.46 3.39 29.99
CA PHE A 639 -30.47 3.16 31.42
C PHE A 639 -31.92 3.17 31.90
N THR A 640 -32.24 2.22 32.76
CA THR A 640 -33.59 1.99 33.28
C THR A 640 -33.51 1.33 34.65
N TYR A 641 -34.66 1.02 35.23
CA TYR A 641 -34.75 0.41 36.55
C TYR A 641 -35.95 -0.53 36.66
N VAL A 642 -35.82 -1.52 37.53
CA VAL A 642 -36.88 -2.48 37.84
C VAL A 642 -38.06 -1.77 38.51
N GLY A 643 -39.30 -2.15 38.16
CA GLY A 643 -40.51 -1.62 38.78
C GLY A 643 -41.12 -0.41 38.05
N SER A 644 -40.47 0.08 37.00
CA SER A 644 -41.06 1.02 36.05
C SER A 644 -42.28 0.42 35.35
N ALA A 645 -43.40 1.14 35.34
CA ALA A 645 -44.60 0.79 34.57
C ALA A 645 -44.50 1.25 33.10
N ALA A 646 -43.57 2.15 32.78
CA ALA A 646 -43.32 2.60 31.42
C ALA A 646 -42.57 1.54 30.60
N SER A 647 -43.08 1.23 29.39
CA SER A 647 -42.40 0.39 28.41
C SER A 647 -41.29 1.18 27.71
N ILE A 648 -40.10 0.61 27.63
CA ILE A 648 -39.06 1.09 26.72
C ILE A 648 -39.60 0.95 25.31
N THR A 649 -39.80 2.08 24.64
CA THR A 649 -40.33 2.14 23.28
C THR A 649 -39.29 2.82 22.40
N LEU A 650 -38.83 2.11 21.37
CA LEU A 650 -37.78 2.60 20.46
C LEU A 650 -38.26 2.48 19.02
N ASP A 651 -37.91 3.47 18.21
CA ASP A 651 -38.13 3.47 16.76
C ASP A 651 -36.82 3.10 16.06
N PHE A 652 -36.73 1.84 15.60
CA PHE A 652 -35.65 1.38 14.75
C PHE A 652 -35.98 1.45 13.26
N SER A 653 -36.99 2.24 12.87
CA SER A 653 -37.27 2.42 11.45
C SER A 653 -36.07 3.03 10.72
N ALA A 654 -35.79 2.47 9.54
CA ALA A 654 -34.70 2.87 8.68
C ALA A 654 -35.23 3.30 7.31
N SER A 655 -34.46 4.12 6.61
CA SER A 655 -34.72 4.56 5.25
C SER A 655 -33.61 4.11 4.31
N VAL A 656 -33.94 3.99 3.02
CA VAL A 656 -32.99 3.71 1.95
C VAL A 656 -32.95 4.94 1.05
N SER A 657 -31.77 5.53 0.85
CA SER A 657 -31.60 6.88 0.28
C SER A 657 -31.99 7.02 -1.20
N SER A 658 -32.30 5.93 -1.91
CA SER A 658 -32.52 5.93 -3.36
C SER A 658 -33.75 5.14 -3.82
N THR A 659 -34.49 4.46 -2.94
CA THR A 659 -35.65 3.62 -3.30
C THR A 659 -36.72 3.62 -2.21
N ASN A 660 -37.98 3.35 -2.59
CA ASN A 660 -39.04 2.98 -1.64
C ASN A 660 -38.94 1.49 -1.27
N ALA A 661 -37.73 0.91 -1.24
CA ALA A 661 -37.55 -0.50 -0.94
C ALA A 661 -38.08 -0.83 0.46
N ALA A 662 -38.77 -1.96 0.57
CA ALA A 662 -39.25 -2.44 1.86
C ALA A 662 -38.05 -2.84 2.71
N VAL A 663 -37.93 -2.23 3.89
CA VAL A 663 -36.92 -2.58 4.88
C VAL A 663 -37.51 -3.59 5.85
N THR A 664 -36.77 -4.65 6.12
CA THR A 664 -37.12 -5.68 7.13
C THR A 664 -36.22 -5.57 8.34
N TYR A 665 -36.76 -5.93 9.52
CA TYR A 665 -36.06 -5.80 10.79
C TYR A 665 -35.95 -7.13 11.53
N GLN A 666 -34.79 -7.37 12.13
CA GLN A 666 -34.48 -8.54 12.96
C GLN A 666 -33.88 -8.11 14.30
N ILE A 667 -34.05 -8.96 15.32
CA ILE A 667 -33.44 -8.79 16.63
C ILE A 667 -32.72 -10.08 17.05
N ASP A 668 -31.41 -9.97 17.27
CA ASP A 668 -30.57 -11.05 17.78
C ASP A 668 -30.31 -10.86 19.26
N ASN A 669 -30.15 -11.96 20.01
CA ASN A 669 -30.02 -11.95 21.49
C ASN A 669 -31.20 -11.24 22.19
N LYS A 670 -32.42 -11.42 21.64
CA LYS A 670 -33.63 -10.74 22.09
C LYS A 670 -33.90 -10.94 23.60
N PRO A 671 -34.05 -9.85 24.39
CA PRO A 671 -34.44 -9.97 25.79
C PRO A 671 -35.80 -10.65 25.96
N LYS A 672 -35.97 -11.37 27.08
CA LYS A 672 -37.24 -12.03 27.39
C LYS A 672 -38.36 -10.98 27.44
N PHE A 673 -39.50 -11.29 26.79
CA PHE A 673 -40.67 -10.42 26.65
C PHE A 673 -40.48 -9.15 25.81
N ALA A 674 -39.31 -8.92 25.22
CA ALA A 674 -39.15 -7.86 24.23
C ALA A 674 -39.85 -8.22 22.90
N ASN A 675 -40.40 -7.21 22.24
CA ASN A 675 -41.05 -7.33 20.94
C ASN A 675 -40.42 -6.35 19.94
N LEU A 676 -40.15 -6.84 18.72
CA LEU A 676 -39.73 -6.02 17.58
C LEU A 676 -40.66 -6.32 16.41
N ASN A 677 -41.29 -5.28 15.86
CA ASN A 677 -42.08 -5.40 14.63
C ASN A 677 -41.15 -5.50 13.42
N LYS A 678 -41.14 -6.66 12.76
CA LYS A 678 -40.27 -6.97 11.62
C LYS A 678 -40.49 -6.09 10.38
N ASN A 679 -41.59 -5.35 10.30
CA ASN A 679 -41.94 -4.51 9.16
C ASN A 679 -41.81 -3.01 9.44
N THR A 680 -41.98 -2.58 10.69
CA THR A 680 -41.95 -1.16 11.06
C THR A 680 -40.68 -0.76 11.82
N GLY A 681 -40.00 -1.72 12.46
CA GLY A 681 -38.87 -1.45 13.35
C GLY A 681 -39.29 -0.97 14.74
N GLU A 682 -40.59 -0.97 15.06
CA GLU A 682 -41.09 -0.60 16.39
C GLU A 682 -40.67 -1.66 17.42
N PHE A 683 -39.98 -1.22 18.47
CA PHE A 683 -39.55 -2.05 19.58
C PHE A 683 -40.25 -1.65 20.88
N SER A 684 -40.68 -2.66 21.65
CA SER A 684 -41.23 -2.46 22.99
C SER A 684 -40.72 -3.51 23.98
N TRP A 685 -40.41 -3.08 25.20
CA TRP A 685 -39.94 -3.95 26.27
C TRP A 685 -40.16 -3.36 27.67
N ILE A 686 -40.61 -4.19 28.61
CA ILE A 686 -40.65 -3.87 30.05
C ILE A 686 -39.66 -4.81 30.75
N PRO A 687 -38.51 -4.31 31.25
CA PRO A 687 -37.58 -5.14 32.00
C PRO A 687 -38.17 -5.52 33.35
N THR A 688 -37.95 -6.77 33.77
CA THR A 688 -38.48 -7.32 35.03
C THR A 688 -37.40 -7.68 36.04
N GLU A 689 -36.14 -7.71 35.61
CA GLU A 689 -34.97 -8.09 36.40
C GLU A 689 -33.85 -7.08 36.15
N ALA A 690 -33.09 -6.77 37.20
CA ALA A 690 -31.92 -5.92 37.09
C ALA A 690 -30.78 -6.68 36.41
N GLY A 691 -29.98 -5.98 35.60
CA GLY A 691 -28.87 -6.56 34.87
C GLY A 691 -28.55 -5.79 33.60
N THR A 692 -27.49 -6.24 32.93
CA THR A 692 -27.07 -5.72 31.63
C THR A 692 -27.63 -6.59 30.52
N TYR A 693 -28.42 -5.99 29.64
CA TYR A 693 -28.98 -6.68 28.48
C TYR A 693 -28.36 -6.12 27.21
N SER A 694 -27.87 -6.99 26.32
CA SER A 694 -27.29 -6.60 25.03
C SER A 694 -27.94 -7.36 23.90
N PHE A 695 -28.42 -6.64 22.90
CA PHE A 695 -29.07 -7.21 21.72
C PHE A 695 -28.72 -6.39 20.47
N ILE A 696 -28.92 -6.99 19.31
CA ILE A 696 -28.58 -6.39 18.01
C ILE A 696 -29.88 -6.21 17.24
N VAL A 697 -30.13 -5.01 16.74
CA VAL A 697 -31.21 -4.76 15.79
C VAL A 697 -30.62 -4.56 14.41
N SER A 698 -31.14 -5.30 13.43
CA SER A 698 -30.66 -5.28 12.05
C SER A 698 -31.76 -4.78 11.14
N ALA A 699 -31.42 -3.86 10.23
CA ALA A 699 -32.30 -3.39 9.16
C ALA A 699 -31.73 -3.82 7.80
N SER A 700 -32.53 -4.47 6.96
CA SER A 700 -32.09 -4.97 5.65
C SER A 700 -33.03 -4.56 4.52
N ASP A 701 -32.45 -4.18 3.38
CA ASP A 701 -33.15 -3.99 2.10
C ASP A 701 -33.16 -5.26 1.22
N GLY A 702 -32.73 -6.40 1.79
CA GLY A 702 -32.57 -7.68 1.11
C GLY A 702 -31.16 -7.95 0.60
N THR A 703 -30.36 -6.91 0.30
CA THR A 703 -28.98 -7.03 -0.19
C THR A 703 -27.98 -6.58 0.86
N THR A 704 -28.20 -5.42 1.46
CA THR A 704 -27.36 -4.81 2.48
C THR A 704 -28.05 -4.91 3.84
N VAL A 705 -27.25 -5.04 4.90
CA VAL A 705 -27.70 -5.00 6.29
C VAL A 705 -26.93 -3.92 7.05
N THR A 706 -27.65 -3.19 7.89
CA THR A 706 -27.09 -2.26 8.87
C THR A 706 -27.50 -2.72 10.25
N THR A 707 -26.54 -2.81 11.16
CA THR A 707 -26.75 -3.23 12.54
C THR A 707 -26.69 -2.05 13.49
N LYS A 708 -27.44 -2.14 14.59
CA LYS A 708 -27.36 -1.24 15.74
C LYS A 708 -27.25 -2.06 17.01
N ASN A 709 -26.16 -1.90 17.76
CA ASN A 709 -26.05 -2.54 19.06
C ASN A 709 -26.87 -1.75 20.08
N VAL A 710 -27.60 -2.48 20.92
CA VAL A 710 -28.38 -1.89 22.00
C VAL A 710 -27.96 -2.54 23.30
N LYS A 711 -27.45 -1.72 24.22
CA LYS A 711 -27.16 -2.08 25.60
C LYS A 711 -28.17 -1.39 26.50
N VAL A 712 -28.86 -2.15 27.34
CA VAL A 712 -29.78 -1.62 28.34
C VAL A 712 -29.30 -2.05 29.72
N GLU A 713 -28.93 -1.06 30.53
CA GLU A 713 -28.59 -1.24 31.93
C GLU A 713 -29.86 -1.07 32.78
N VAL A 714 -30.35 -2.19 33.32
CA VAL A 714 -31.50 -2.21 34.22
C VAL A 714 -30.98 -2.23 35.65
N SER A 715 -31.16 -1.12 36.36
CA SER A 715 -30.77 -1.00 37.77
C SER A 715 -31.92 -1.39 38.73
N ASN A 716 -31.64 -1.46 40.03
CA ASN A 716 -32.68 -1.81 41.02
C ASN A 716 -33.66 -0.65 41.29
N ASP A 717 -33.22 0.59 41.11
CA ASP A 717 -33.99 1.79 41.44
C ASP A 717 -33.47 3.02 40.67
N ARG A 718 -34.22 4.12 40.74
CA ARG A 718 -33.89 5.39 40.07
C ARG A 718 -32.52 5.94 40.47
N LYS A 719 -32.11 5.78 41.74
CA LYS A 719 -30.84 6.32 42.23
C LYS A 719 -29.66 5.57 41.63
N SER A 720 -29.73 4.24 41.64
CA SER A 720 -28.76 3.35 41.02
C SER A 720 -28.64 3.60 39.51
N ALA A 721 -29.76 3.91 38.82
CA ALA A 721 -29.73 4.29 37.41
C ALA A 721 -28.92 5.57 37.16
N VAL A 722 -29.09 6.60 38.01
CA VAL A 722 -28.31 7.84 37.92
C VAL A 722 -26.83 7.55 38.18
N ASP A 723 -26.51 6.73 39.18
CA ASP A 723 -25.11 6.40 39.53
C ASP A 723 -24.38 5.70 38.39
N LEU A 724 -25.04 4.79 37.66
CA LEU A 724 -24.49 4.16 36.45
C LEU A 724 -24.29 5.17 35.31
N VAL A 725 -25.20 6.12 35.12
CA VAL A 725 -25.08 7.13 34.05
C VAL A 725 -23.90 8.07 34.28
N ILE A 726 -23.63 8.45 35.54
CA ILE A 726 -22.56 9.41 35.86
C ILE A 726 -21.20 8.77 36.12
N GLU A 727 -21.10 7.43 36.10
CA GLU A 727 -19.84 6.70 36.28
C GLU A 727 -18.67 7.26 35.44
N PRO A 728 -18.86 7.67 34.16
CA PRO A 728 -17.77 8.23 33.35
C PRO A 728 -17.24 9.60 33.82
N TYR A 729 -17.97 10.33 34.68
CA TYR A 729 -17.52 11.63 35.19
C TYR A 729 -16.49 11.45 36.31
N ASN A 730 -15.28 11.97 36.11
CA ASN A 730 -14.22 11.95 37.11
C ASN A 730 -14.04 13.35 37.72
N ARG A 731 -14.43 13.51 38.99
CA ARG A 731 -14.29 14.76 39.74
C ARG A 731 -12.85 15.29 39.90
N ASN A 732 -11.84 14.45 39.65
CA ASN A 732 -10.44 14.83 39.74
C ASN A 732 -9.88 15.35 38.41
N GLU A 733 -10.64 15.22 37.32
CA GLU A 733 -10.27 15.75 36.01
C GLU A 733 -10.82 17.17 35.82
N SER A 734 -10.15 17.93 34.96
CA SER A 734 -10.62 19.24 34.52
C SER A 734 -11.34 19.12 33.18
N TYR A 735 -12.54 19.69 33.10
CA TYR A 735 -13.37 19.70 31.90
C TYR A 735 -13.56 21.12 31.39
N GLU A 736 -13.85 21.27 30.09
CA GLU A 736 -14.27 22.56 29.52
C GLU A 736 -15.51 23.07 30.27
N SER A 737 -15.46 24.32 30.74
CA SER A 737 -16.43 24.88 31.69
C SER A 737 -17.87 24.81 31.17
N SER A 738 -18.05 24.98 29.86
CA SER A 738 -19.36 24.89 29.19
C SER A 738 -19.98 23.48 29.29
N THR A 739 -19.20 22.44 29.06
CA THR A 739 -19.67 21.04 29.11
C THR A 739 -19.92 20.60 30.55
N LEU A 740 -19.06 21.03 31.48
CA LEU A 740 -19.21 20.73 32.90
C LEU A 740 -20.45 21.41 33.51
N TYR A 741 -20.71 22.67 33.12
CA TYR A 741 -21.89 23.40 33.56
C TYR A 741 -23.18 22.70 33.14
N GLU A 742 -23.28 22.31 31.86
CA GLU A 742 -24.47 21.61 31.35
C GLU A 742 -24.66 20.26 32.04
N TYR A 743 -23.60 19.48 32.23
CA TYR A 743 -23.64 18.24 33.01
C TYR A 743 -24.17 18.46 34.43
N LYS A 744 -23.60 19.42 35.19
CA LYS A 744 -24.01 19.70 36.57
C LYS A 744 -25.47 20.14 36.65
N LYS A 745 -25.91 21.01 35.75
CA LYS A 745 -27.30 21.48 35.66
C LYS A 745 -28.27 20.31 35.45
N VAL A 746 -28.02 19.47 34.45
CA VAL A 746 -28.88 18.33 34.12
C VAL A 746 -28.84 17.26 35.22
N TYR A 747 -27.70 17.08 35.88
CA TYR A 747 -27.58 16.20 37.05
C TYR A 747 -28.47 16.65 38.20
N GLU A 748 -28.45 17.93 38.57
CA GLU A 748 -29.31 18.48 39.61
C GLU A 748 -30.80 18.39 39.27
N GLU A 749 -31.17 18.64 38.00
CA GLU A 749 -32.54 18.45 37.52
C GLU A 749 -32.99 16.99 37.63
N THR A 750 -32.11 16.05 37.29
CA THR A 750 -32.41 14.60 37.30
C THR A 750 -32.54 14.07 38.73
N ILE A 751 -31.66 14.47 39.65
CA ILE A 751 -31.71 14.06 41.06
C ILE A 751 -33.03 14.50 41.73
N LYS A 752 -33.53 15.71 41.43
CA LYS A 752 -34.82 16.17 41.96
C LYS A 752 -35.99 15.26 41.56
N LEU A 753 -35.90 14.57 40.42
CA LEU A 753 -36.94 13.65 39.97
C LEU A 753 -36.87 12.27 40.65
N VAL A 754 -35.72 11.91 41.24
CA VAL A 754 -35.56 10.70 42.07
C VAL A 754 -36.39 10.85 43.35
N ASP A 755 -36.32 12.03 44.00
CA ASP A 755 -36.87 12.23 45.35
C ASP A 755 -38.36 12.62 45.38
N ASN A 756 -38.92 13.14 44.28
CA ASN A 756 -40.24 13.81 44.26
C ASN A 756 -41.40 13.00 43.67
N ASN A 757 -41.30 11.66 43.59
CA ASN A 757 -42.37 10.79 43.07
C ASN A 757 -42.87 11.18 41.66
N SER A 758 -41.94 11.62 40.80
CA SER A 758 -42.21 11.98 39.39
C SER A 758 -42.69 10.78 38.57
N THR A 759 -43.34 11.03 37.43
CA THR A 759 -43.73 9.92 36.54
C THR A 759 -42.51 9.23 35.95
N ASP A 760 -42.66 7.96 35.57
CA ASP A 760 -41.57 7.19 34.96
C ASP A 760 -41.05 7.87 33.70
N ASP A 761 -41.94 8.34 32.82
CA ASP A 761 -41.59 9.02 31.57
C ASP A 761 -40.78 10.31 31.79
N GLU A 762 -41.15 11.11 32.79
CA GLU A 762 -40.41 12.32 33.17
C GLU A 762 -39.00 11.98 33.65
N PHE A 763 -38.87 10.97 34.51
CA PHE A 763 -37.57 10.52 35.00
C PHE A 763 -36.70 9.95 33.87
N TYR A 764 -37.25 9.08 33.01
CA TYR A 764 -36.53 8.53 31.86
C TYR A 764 -36.02 9.59 30.89
N SER A 765 -36.86 10.58 30.58
CA SER A 765 -36.48 11.70 29.72
C SER A 765 -35.30 12.47 30.31
N SER A 766 -35.33 12.74 31.62
CA SER A 766 -34.23 13.39 32.32
C SER A 766 -32.96 12.55 32.37
N LEU A 767 -33.08 11.23 32.61
CA LEU A 767 -31.95 10.31 32.63
C LEU A 767 -31.23 10.24 31.27
N SER A 768 -32.00 10.24 30.17
CA SER A 768 -31.44 10.33 28.81
C SER A 768 -30.71 11.65 28.58
N LYS A 769 -31.26 12.78 29.04
CA LYS A 769 -30.57 14.08 28.96
C LYS A 769 -29.26 14.06 29.76
N LEU A 770 -29.27 13.46 30.95
CA LEU A 770 -28.09 13.33 31.79
C LEU A 770 -27.01 12.50 31.09
N LYS A 771 -27.38 11.35 30.51
CA LYS A 771 -26.44 10.53 29.72
C LYS A 771 -25.83 11.30 28.56
N ASN A 772 -26.65 12.05 27.81
CA ASN A 772 -26.17 12.91 26.73
C ASN A 772 -25.24 14.02 27.22
N ALA A 773 -25.46 14.57 28.42
CA ALA A 773 -24.60 15.58 29.01
C ALA A 773 -23.26 14.97 29.47
N VAL A 774 -23.27 13.77 30.04
CA VAL A 774 -22.07 12.99 30.38
C VAL A 774 -21.25 12.67 29.14
N ASP A 775 -21.88 12.19 28.06
CA ASP A 775 -21.20 11.86 26.80
C ASP A 775 -20.55 13.06 26.10
N LYS A 776 -21.03 14.27 26.42
CA LYS A 776 -20.51 15.53 25.87
C LYS A 776 -19.45 16.18 26.75
N LEU A 777 -19.12 15.61 27.91
CA LEU A 777 -18.04 16.11 28.75
C LEU A 777 -16.72 16.05 27.98
N LYS A 778 -16.03 17.18 27.89
CA LYS A 778 -14.73 17.29 27.22
C LYS A 778 -13.66 17.64 28.23
N LEU A 779 -12.61 16.82 28.29
CA LEU A 779 -11.42 17.15 29.09
C LEU A 779 -10.82 18.46 28.59
N LEU A 780 -10.44 19.32 29.53
CA LEU A 780 -9.78 20.58 29.22
C LEU A 780 -8.39 20.32 28.62
N THR A 781 -7.63 19.42 29.26
CA THR A 781 -6.32 18.96 28.81
C THR A 781 -6.36 17.44 28.59
N PRO A 782 -6.78 16.95 27.42
CA PRO A 782 -6.70 15.53 27.10
C PRO A 782 -5.23 15.10 27.02
N LEU A 783 -4.86 13.96 27.61
CA LEU A 783 -3.48 13.47 27.68
C LEU A 783 -3.28 12.14 26.96
N LEU A 784 -2.09 11.95 26.39
CA LEU A 784 -1.54 10.68 25.94
C LEU A 784 -0.96 9.90 27.14
N LYS A 785 -0.59 8.63 26.91
CA LYS A 785 -0.02 7.76 27.97
C LYS A 785 1.30 8.28 28.54
N ASP A 786 2.07 9.04 27.76
CA ASP A 786 3.33 9.65 28.18
C ASP A 786 3.15 10.97 28.95
N GLY A 787 1.90 11.42 29.15
CA GLY A 787 1.57 12.66 29.85
C GLY A 787 1.65 13.92 28.97
N SER A 788 1.92 13.80 27.68
CA SER A 788 1.79 14.91 26.73
C SER A 788 0.33 15.12 26.29
N ILE A 789 0.02 16.30 25.76
CA ILE A 789 -1.35 16.64 25.33
C ILE A 789 -1.73 15.85 24.08
N ASN A 790 -2.87 15.16 24.13
CA ASN A 790 -3.50 14.54 22.97
C ASN A 790 -4.27 15.60 22.15
N TYR A 791 -3.53 16.34 21.32
CA TYR A 791 -4.04 17.53 20.65
C TYR A 791 -4.79 17.33 19.30
N PRO A 792 -4.74 16.21 18.55
CA PRO A 792 -5.36 16.12 17.23
C PRO A 792 -6.84 16.51 17.14
N GLU A 793 -7.61 16.28 18.21
CA GLU A 793 -9.05 16.60 18.26
C GLU A 793 -9.35 18.02 18.78
N ILE A 794 -8.33 18.76 19.25
CA ILE A 794 -8.47 20.08 19.87
C ILE A 794 -7.62 21.16 19.20
N VAL A 795 -6.97 20.84 18.08
CA VAL A 795 -6.07 21.73 17.34
C VAL A 795 -6.40 21.74 15.85
N THR A 796 -6.34 22.92 15.24
CA THR A 796 -6.21 23.06 13.78
C THR A 796 -4.74 23.26 13.42
N SER A 797 -4.22 22.48 12.47
CA SER A 797 -2.79 22.52 12.10
C SER A 797 -2.58 22.66 10.59
N SER A 798 -1.44 23.23 10.19
CA SER A 798 -0.98 23.26 8.80
C SER A 798 -0.66 21.88 8.20
N THR A 799 -0.57 20.84 9.03
CA THR A 799 -0.37 19.43 8.60
C THR A 799 -1.63 18.77 8.01
N GLY A 800 -2.80 19.38 8.17
CA GLY A 800 -4.06 18.84 7.66
C GLY A 800 -4.40 17.46 8.22
N SER A 801 -4.79 16.53 7.34
CA SER A 801 -5.18 15.16 7.73
C SER A 801 -4.04 14.28 8.25
N TYR A 802 -2.79 14.75 8.18
CA TYR A 802 -1.64 14.04 8.75
C TYR A 802 -1.40 14.37 10.24
N LEU A 803 -2.15 15.30 10.84
CA LEU A 803 -1.96 15.70 12.24
C LEU A 803 -1.87 14.52 13.24
N PRO A 804 -2.68 13.44 13.12
CA PRO A 804 -2.59 12.29 14.02
C PRO A 804 -1.28 11.51 13.94
N THR A 805 -0.51 11.63 12.84
CA THR A 805 0.78 10.96 12.70
C THR A 805 1.83 11.50 13.67
N LEU A 806 1.70 12.76 14.11
CA LEU A 806 2.68 13.38 15.01
C LEU A 806 2.58 12.89 16.47
N VAL A 807 1.61 12.04 16.78
CA VAL A 807 1.36 11.58 18.15
C VAL A 807 1.16 10.06 18.25
N ASP A 808 1.42 9.30 17.18
CA ASP A 808 1.10 7.88 17.11
C ASP A 808 2.21 6.94 17.62
N ASP A 809 3.35 7.49 18.06
CA ASP A 809 4.53 6.76 18.52
C ASP A 809 5.12 5.82 17.45
N ASN A 810 5.01 6.21 16.17
CA ASN A 810 5.58 5.51 15.04
C ASN A 810 6.53 6.43 14.25
N PRO A 811 7.86 6.22 14.33
CA PRO A 811 8.82 7.10 13.65
C PRO A 811 8.81 6.95 12.11
N ASN A 812 8.00 6.05 11.56
CA ASN A 812 7.82 5.85 10.12
C ASN A 812 6.61 6.60 9.53
N SER A 813 5.67 7.08 10.37
CA SER A 813 4.57 7.95 9.95
C SER A 813 4.99 9.42 10.07
N TYR A 814 4.60 10.24 9.09
CA TYR A 814 4.99 11.65 9.02
C TYR A 814 4.06 12.43 8.08
N PRO A 815 3.92 13.76 8.24
CA PRO A 815 3.23 14.60 7.29
C PRO A 815 4.07 14.78 6.01
N VAL A 816 3.55 14.30 4.89
CA VAL A 816 4.20 14.45 3.57
C VAL A 816 3.96 15.88 3.05
N VAL A 817 5.01 16.70 2.94
CA VAL A 817 4.90 18.06 2.41
C VAL A 817 5.29 18.13 0.92
N PRO A 818 4.45 18.70 0.05
CA PRO A 818 4.82 18.93 -1.33
C PRO A 818 5.84 20.06 -1.43
N ILE A 819 7.12 19.66 -1.44
CA ILE A 819 8.29 20.31 -2.06
C ILE A 819 8.24 21.84 -2.13
N GLY A 820 8.66 22.46 -1.02
CA GLY A 820 9.59 23.60 -1.07
C GLY A 820 9.03 25.00 -0.83
N SER A 821 8.76 25.36 0.43
CA SER A 821 9.06 26.75 0.87
C SER A 821 9.06 27.00 2.38
N ASP A 822 8.37 26.20 3.21
CA ASP A 822 7.98 26.76 4.51
C ASP A 822 8.71 26.22 5.75
N LEU A 823 9.33 25.03 5.77
CA LEU A 823 10.16 24.52 6.90
C LEU A 823 9.57 24.71 8.33
N TYR A 824 8.27 24.92 8.46
CA TYR A 824 7.57 25.05 9.73
C TYR A 824 6.16 24.47 9.66
N TYR A 825 5.61 24.15 10.83
CA TYR A 825 4.20 23.83 11.00
C TYR A 825 3.61 24.62 12.14
N THR A 826 2.34 25.02 12.01
CA THR A 826 1.60 25.77 13.02
C THR A 826 0.47 24.92 13.61
N PHE A 827 0.13 25.23 14.86
CA PHE A 827 -0.88 24.56 15.67
C PHE A 827 -1.71 25.63 16.37
N ASP A 828 -3.01 25.74 16.06
CA ASP A 828 -3.97 26.67 16.65
C ASP A 828 -4.93 25.93 17.58
N PHE A 829 -4.92 26.27 18.88
CA PHE A 829 -5.82 25.71 19.90
C PHE A 829 -7.19 26.41 19.95
N GLY A 830 -7.42 27.39 19.09
CA GLY A 830 -8.67 28.14 18.98
C GLY A 830 -8.70 29.40 19.84
N ALA A 831 -9.58 30.34 19.49
CA ALA A 831 -9.64 31.67 20.10
C ALA A 831 -9.87 31.64 21.62
N ASN A 832 -10.64 30.67 22.10
CA ASN A 832 -11.08 30.55 23.49
C ASN A 832 -10.10 29.81 24.39
N PHE A 833 -8.99 29.30 23.84
CA PHE A 833 -8.06 28.47 24.58
C PHE A 833 -6.64 28.99 24.50
N ARG A 834 -5.87 28.68 25.54
CA ARG A 834 -4.43 28.87 25.57
C ARG A 834 -3.76 27.64 26.15
N VAL A 835 -2.47 27.46 25.86
CA VAL A 835 -1.67 26.36 26.37
C VAL A 835 -0.39 26.92 26.99
N SER A 836 -0.09 26.48 28.21
CA SER A 836 1.25 26.59 28.78
C SER A 836 2.01 25.31 28.44
N ALA A 837 3.32 25.43 28.20
CA ALA A 837 4.16 24.28 27.90
C ALA A 837 5.41 24.30 28.77
N THR A 838 5.82 23.13 29.24
CA THR A 838 7.05 22.91 30.00
C THR A 838 8.15 22.32 29.13
N ALA A 839 7.77 21.51 28.13
CA ALA A 839 8.69 20.93 27.16
C ALA A 839 7.96 20.46 25.90
N PHE A 840 8.73 20.17 24.87
CA PHE A 840 8.30 19.52 23.63
C PHE A 840 9.18 18.32 23.32
N ASP A 841 8.62 17.24 22.78
CA ASP A 841 9.41 16.23 22.07
C ASP A 841 9.24 16.37 20.58
N ILE A 842 10.32 16.15 19.85
CA ILE A 842 10.34 16.09 18.39
C ILE A 842 11.14 14.86 17.98
N GLN A 843 10.59 14.07 17.06
CA GLN A 843 11.31 12.97 16.44
C GLN A 843 11.36 13.17 14.94
N SER A 844 12.50 12.84 14.34
CA SER A 844 12.63 12.84 12.88
C SER A 844 12.09 11.56 12.28
N ARG A 845 11.65 11.61 11.03
CA ARG A 845 11.35 10.41 10.25
C ARG A 845 12.55 9.44 10.31
N MET A 846 12.25 8.16 10.55
CA MET A 846 13.29 7.12 10.63
C MET A 846 14.18 7.09 9.38
N GLY A 847 15.47 6.83 9.56
CA GLY A 847 16.48 6.86 8.49
C GLY A 847 16.90 8.26 8.01
N PHE A 848 16.27 9.34 8.48
CA PHE A 848 16.50 10.71 7.99
C PHE A 848 16.58 11.74 9.12
N GLY A 849 17.57 11.59 10.01
CA GLY A 849 17.74 12.48 11.17
C GLY A 849 17.91 13.98 10.84
N GLU A 850 18.25 14.31 9.60
CA GLU A 850 18.28 15.70 9.10
C GLU A 850 16.90 16.34 8.99
N PHE A 851 15.83 15.56 8.75
CA PHE A 851 14.50 16.08 8.41
C PHE A 851 13.78 16.70 9.60
N SER A 852 14.42 16.76 10.75
CA SER A 852 13.94 17.55 11.90
C SER A 852 15.09 18.20 12.65
N ALA A 853 16.32 18.19 12.12
CA ALA A 853 17.47 18.81 12.76
C ALA A 853 17.40 20.34 12.62
N GLY A 854 17.80 21.07 13.66
CA GLY A 854 17.75 22.54 13.65
C GLY A 854 16.38 23.13 13.99
N THR A 855 15.44 22.32 14.48
CA THR A 855 14.09 22.77 14.85
C THR A 855 14.05 23.44 16.21
N ALA A 856 13.39 24.61 16.28
CA ALA A 856 13.03 25.30 17.51
C ALA A 856 11.51 25.47 17.61
N ILE A 857 11.00 25.72 18.83
CA ILE A 857 9.57 25.92 19.08
C ILE A 857 9.29 27.38 19.44
N PHE A 858 8.18 27.90 18.90
CA PHE A 858 7.71 29.26 19.09
C PHE A 858 6.26 29.27 19.58
N GLY A 859 5.91 30.26 20.40
CA GLY A 859 4.55 30.54 20.87
C GLY A 859 4.03 31.87 20.33
N SER A 860 2.73 31.96 20.09
CA SER A 860 2.05 33.19 19.68
C SER A 860 0.61 33.27 20.20
N ASN A 861 0.06 34.48 20.31
CA ASN A 861 -1.35 34.73 20.63
C ASN A 861 -2.14 35.35 19.47
N ASP A 862 -1.47 35.89 18.46
CA ASP A 862 -2.05 36.54 17.27
C ASP A 862 -1.79 35.76 15.97
N GLY A 863 -0.88 34.77 15.99
CA GLY A 863 -0.47 33.98 14.84
C GLY A 863 0.56 34.68 13.94
N THR A 864 1.00 35.89 14.30
CA THR A 864 1.92 36.72 13.49
C THR A 864 3.16 37.12 14.27
N THR A 865 3.03 37.41 15.56
CA THR A 865 4.13 37.71 16.48
C THR A 865 4.55 36.44 17.21
N TRP A 866 5.77 35.97 16.96
CA TRP A 866 6.27 34.69 17.47
C TRP A 866 7.41 34.90 18.48
N ILE A 867 7.31 34.23 19.63
CA ILE A 867 8.32 34.22 20.68
C ILE A 867 8.97 32.84 20.71
N ARG A 868 10.30 32.76 20.62
CA ARG A 868 11.02 31.49 20.71
C ARG A 868 10.99 30.97 22.15
N LEU A 869 10.41 29.78 22.34
CA LEU A 869 10.19 29.17 23.64
C LEU A 869 11.36 28.29 24.09
N THR A 870 12.21 27.82 23.18
CA THR A 870 13.30 26.88 23.46
C THR A 870 14.67 27.53 23.27
N ASP A 871 15.64 27.24 24.14
CA ASP A 871 17.01 27.76 24.01
C ASP A 871 17.80 27.08 22.90
N GLY A 872 17.63 25.77 22.76
CA GLY A 872 18.29 24.94 21.76
C GLY A 872 17.47 24.69 20.52
N THR A 873 18.08 23.95 19.60
CA THR A 873 17.43 23.26 18.48
C THR A 873 17.63 21.75 18.63
N THR A 874 16.80 20.97 17.95
CA THR A 874 17.06 19.55 17.72
C THR A 874 18.38 19.33 16.99
N LYS A 875 19.04 18.22 17.29
CA LYS A 875 20.28 17.76 16.67
C LYS A 875 19.98 16.84 15.47
N TYR A 876 21.00 16.60 14.66
CA TYR A 876 21.00 15.56 13.62
C TYR A 876 20.88 14.18 14.27
N SER A 877 19.65 13.66 14.38
CA SER A 877 19.35 12.40 15.07
C SER A 877 17.94 11.92 14.76
N GLU A 878 17.78 10.60 14.62
CA GLU A 878 16.48 9.93 14.45
C GLU A 878 15.78 9.62 15.79
N GLU A 879 16.52 9.67 16.90
CA GLU A 879 15.95 9.51 18.23
C GLU A 879 15.00 10.67 18.57
N LYS A 880 14.01 10.39 19.42
CA LYS A 880 13.10 11.40 19.98
C LYS A 880 13.89 12.38 20.87
N GLN A 881 13.73 13.68 20.64
CA GLN A 881 14.52 14.73 21.29
C GLN A 881 13.64 15.70 22.08
N ARG A 882 14.00 15.92 23.35
CA ARG A 882 13.34 16.85 24.28
C ARG A 882 13.90 18.26 24.11
N LEU A 883 13.03 19.24 23.86
CA LEU A 883 13.32 20.67 23.98
C LEU A 883 12.55 21.26 25.17
N ASN A 884 13.28 21.71 26.18
CA ASN A 884 12.67 22.37 27.34
C ASN A 884 12.27 23.81 27.02
N VAL A 885 11.14 24.25 27.58
CA VAL A 885 10.70 25.64 27.52
C VAL A 885 11.52 26.48 28.51
N LYS A 886 11.94 27.68 28.10
CA LYS A 886 12.65 28.65 28.95
C LYS A 886 11.83 28.96 30.19
N GLU A 887 12.49 29.12 31.34
CA GLU A 887 11.78 29.32 32.62
C GLU A 887 10.82 30.52 32.61
N GLU A 888 11.20 31.62 31.96
CA GLU A 888 10.34 32.80 31.81
C GLU A 888 9.04 32.54 31.03
N TYR A 889 8.96 31.47 30.24
CA TYR A 889 7.81 31.15 29.41
C TYR A 889 7.02 29.92 29.86
N LYS A 890 7.49 29.13 30.84
CA LYS A 890 6.78 27.91 31.28
C LYS A 890 5.35 28.15 31.76
N ASN A 891 5.11 29.31 32.37
CA ASN A 891 3.79 29.72 32.84
C ASN A 891 3.07 30.67 31.87
N THR A 892 3.69 30.99 30.73
CA THR A 892 3.07 31.85 29.72
C THR A 892 2.13 31.02 28.85
N GLN A 893 0.95 31.58 28.60
CA GLN A 893 -0.13 30.92 27.88
C GLN A 893 -0.20 31.41 26.43
N PHE A 894 -0.15 30.48 25.47
CA PHE A 894 -0.17 30.76 24.03
C PHE A 894 -1.36 30.10 23.32
N ARG A 895 -1.94 30.78 22.33
CA ARG A 895 -2.97 30.19 21.45
C ARG A 895 -2.35 29.30 20.38
N TYR A 896 -1.19 29.73 19.85
CA TYR A 896 -0.52 29.07 18.75
C TYR A 896 0.84 28.56 19.17
N PHE A 897 1.21 27.38 18.67
CA PHE A 897 2.59 26.94 18.59
C PHE A 897 3.05 26.85 17.13
N LYS A 898 4.34 27.07 16.91
CA LYS A 898 5.02 26.83 15.64
C LYS A 898 6.29 26.04 15.89
N MET A 899 6.42 24.89 15.22
CA MET A 899 7.68 24.18 15.11
C MET A 899 8.35 24.60 13.81
N GLU A 900 9.58 25.13 13.88
CA GLU A 900 10.27 25.72 12.73
C GLU A 900 11.72 25.28 12.70
N MET A 901 12.16 24.77 11.56
CA MET A 901 13.56 24.44 11.29
C MET A 901 14.33 25.74 10.99
N VAL A 902 14.98 26.28 12.01
CA VAL A 902 15.70 27.57 11.94
C VAL A 902 17.17 27.43 11.54
N ASP A 903 17.72 26.21 11.63
CA ASP A 903 19.10 25.87 11.26
C ASP A 903 19.14 24.56 10.46
N PRO A 904 18.61 24.56 9.23
CA PRO A 904 18.46 23.33 8.45
C PRO A 904 19.82 22.72 8.11
N GLN A 905 19.91 21.39 8.28
CA GLN A 905 21.13 20.63 8.01
C GLN A 905 21.08 19.98 6.62
N ARG A 906 22.25 19.81 5.99
CA ARG A 906 22.35 19.13 4.70
C ARG A 906 21.96 17.65 4.83
N SER A 907 21.20 17.13 3.87
CA SER A 907 20.88 15.71 3.79
C SER A 907 22.13 14.85 3.61
N ILE A 908 22.08 13.62 4.15
CA ILE A 908 23.12 12.61 3.90
C ILE A 908 23.06 12.10 2.46
N ASP A 909 21.88 12.14 1.83
CA ASP A 909 21.73 11.83 0.42
C ASP A 909 22.25 13.01 -0.42
N PRO A 910 23.36 12.85 -1.16
CA PRO A 910 23.93 13.93 -1.97
C PRO A 910 23.00 14.37 -3.12
N ASN A 911 21.96 13.59 -3.44
CA ASN A 911 20.96 13.94 -4.45
C ASN A 911 19.90 14.91 -3.92
N ILE A 912 19.72 15.00 -2.59
CA ILE A 912 18.79 15.94 -1.94
C ILE A 912 19.49 17.28 -1.74
N ASN A 913 19.25 18.21 -2.68
CA ASN A 913 19.85 19.56 -2.68
C ASN A 913 18.95 20.63 -2.04
N PHE A 914 17.90 20.23 -1.32
CA PHE A 914 16.96 21.13 -0.64
C PHE A 914 16.60 20.56 0.73
N ASN A 915 16.17 21.41 1.66
CA ASN A 915 15.81 20.97 2.99
C ASN A 915 14.36 20.49 3.02
N LEU A 916 14.14 19.32 3.63
CA LEU A 916 12.84 18.73 3.90
C LEU A 916 12.56 18.83 5.39
N TYR A 917 11.31 19.09 5.75
CA TYR A 917 10.87 19.08 7.15
C TYR A 917 9.77 18.04 7.37
N GLU A 918 10.17 16.84 7.73
CA GLU A 918 9.31 15.65 7.91
C GLU A 918 9.49 15.09 9.35
N PRO A 919 8.93 15.76 10.37
CA PRO A 919 8.92 15.22 11.72
C PRO A 919 7.94 14.06 11.83
N SER A 920 8.36 12.98 12.48
CA SER A 920 7.48 11.84 12.78
C SER A 920 6.70 12.03 14.07
N GLU A 921 7.28 12.70 15.07
CA GLU A 921 6.59 12.98 16.33
C GLU A 921 6.70 14.45 16.72
N PHE A 922 5.63 14.96 17.34
CA PHE A 922 5.60 16.23 18.05
C PHE A 922 4.74 16.08 19.31
N LYS A 923 5.36 16.07 20.50
CA LYS A 923 4.65 15.98 21.79
C LYS A 923 4.72 17.31 22.51
N ILE A 924 3.63 17.72 23.16
CA ILE A 924 3.53 18.96 23.93
C ILE A 924 3.27 18.60 25.40
N PHE A 925 4.18 18.93 26.30
CA PHE A 925 4.02 18.70 27.73
C PHE A 925 3.55 19.99 28.41
N GLY A 926 2.33 20.01 28.94
CA GLY A 926 1.78 21.21 29.56
C GLY A 926 0.29 21.11 29.83
N GLU A 927 -0.35 22.27 29.98
CA GLU A 927 -1.76 22.38 30.34
C GLU A 927 -2.48 23.35 29.39
N ARG A 928 -3.72 23.00 29.03
CA ARG A 928 -4.64 23.86 28.29
C ARG A 928 -5.56 24.59 29.28
N TYR A 929 -5.84 25.85 28.98
CA TYR A 929 -6.67 26.75 29.77
C TYR A 929 -7.75 27.37 28.89
N GLU A 930 -8.91 27.66 29.49
CA GLU A 930 -9.90 28.55 28.90
C GLU A 930 -9.48 30.01 29.15
N VAL A 931 -9.66 30.86 28.14
CA VAL A 931 -9.57 32.31 28.32
C VAL A 931 -10.80 32.74 29.12
N ALA A 932 -10.59 33.38 30.27
CA ALA A 932 -11.70 33.96 31.03
C ALA A 932 -12.45 34.98 30.15
N GLU A 933 -13.77 34.86 30.08
CA GLU A 933 -14.65 35.85 29.41
C GLU A 933 -14.54 37.24 30.06
#